data_AF-A0A847GCN9-F1
#
_entry.id   AF-A0A847GCN9-F1
#
_cell.length_a   1.000
_cell.length_b   1.000
_cell.length_c   1.000
_cell.angle_alpha   90.00
_cell.angle_beta   90.00
_cell.angle_gamma   90.00
#
_symmetry.space_group_name_H-M   'P 1'
#
loop_
_entity.id
_entity.type
_entity.pdbx_description
1 polymer ?
#
loop_
_entity_poly.entity_id
_entity_poly.type
_entity_poly.pdbx_seq_one_letter_code
_entity_poly.pdbx_strand_id
1 'polypeptide(L)'
;MNRRDFLWQATTGVAALGGGLYLMGGASPAEAAQTRDALDAWGAWRPESPVRLSESTRTLAQRALSGEHGRSMVRADFHLDEMDTLGVTQDMRYALAAKLVAEKAPLRVLPGEKIIGSATLLEAPAHQAPVVGYGSVSHTTIGFDKGLKLGYRGLREKIQERLARGNVHKPESRPRTTEGRYGKAALTDGSGAFHWAARPLPEYAAAPMTIECRAMVRSKGHYNILAAHRDKSSPLHWELYTAHASGGFSVYLPGWSPAVHESAVDICDKAWHDLAMVHTEDAVRLYVDGKLALESALSRAPGGMTGDGQGADTGLLWIGAYPSAGMGCDGAVEALRLSSGARAPFPVDWPLQADAATVGLWTAAVDERGDTVLRDASARGNDAEPTRNGGDLLESMLLCLDAAEIWRQRHLTLLDERIAASDGEERETYARVRDALLHVPENPPRNFHEAVQSLWFMYAFQRLMGNWSGIGRIDEMLGPYLEKDLAEGILTMDEARDILAHFWIKGCEWIGAFETRGSGDAQHYQNIILSGVNAAGEDVTNAVTWLVLDIVEELHISDYPIAVRVNRNTPEKLFRRIAEVQRHGGGVVAIYNEDVAIEALVKFGYPVEEARCFANDGCWEMLIPGKTCFSYVPFDALSLLHETLGLMEPEKPAPDFPDFDSLYAAYTARLDKCLQGHHAMADGWCVGGASTPLLSIFVDDCIESTRGYYDRGAHYYALAPHAGGLANVGNSLLALKTLVYDQGRLTLPEFVAVLRTDWEGHESLRRQVQTRIPCYGNDNDEADGMVRRVFDDYTDLAARVRERNGVLRPAGLSTFGREIEWAAPQGKRKASPDGHRVGAILATNFSPSPGTDAKGPTAVLRSYCKMDFTRTPNCATVELKMHPDTVRGEAGVTALAGLMRGFTDLGGMFLHIDVVDSELLLDAQRHPEKYPNLAVRIAGWSARFATLNKDWQDMVIARTQQRA
;
A
#
# COMPACT_ATOMS: atom_id res chain seq x y z
N MET A 1 8.25 -22.74 -5.12
CA MET A 1 7.03 -21.97 -5.47
C MET A 1 7.44 -20.97 -6.53
N ASN A 2 6.81 -20.94 -7.70
CA ASN A 2 7.26 -20.06 -8.78
C ASN A 2 6.66 -18.65 -8.60
N ARG A 3 7.26 -17.63 -9.23
CA ARG A 3 6.88 -16.20 -9.09
C ARG A 3 5.41 -15.91 -9.40
N ARG A 4 4.75 -16.80 -10.15
CA ARG A 4 3.36 -16.68 -10.58
C ARG A 4 2.38 -17.18 -9.52
N ASP A 5 2.77 -18.19 -8.74
CA ASP A 5 2.00 -18.66 -7.58
C ASP A 5 1.98 -17.62 -6.44
N PHE A 6 3.08 -16.87 -6.28
CA PHE A 6 3.20 -15.80 -5.28
C PHE A 6 2.32 -14.58 -5.62
N LEU A 7 2.30 -14.16 -6.89
CA LEU A 7 1.46 -13.05 -7.34
C LEU A 7 -0.03 -13.39 -7.32
N TRP A 8 -0.40 -14.63 -7.61
CA TRP A 8 -1.80 -15.09 -7.52
C TRP A 8 -2.29 -15.17 -6.06
N GLN A 9 -1.46 -15.66 -5.14
CA GLN A 9 -1.79 -15.71 -3.71
C GLN A 9 -1.83 -14.32 -3.04
N ALA A 10 -1.12 -13.33 -3.57
CA ALA A 10 -1.19 -11.95 -3.09
C ALA A 10 -2.48 -11.21 -3.50
N THR A 11 -3.12 -11.62 -4.61
CA THR A 11 -4.36 -11.00 -5.10
C THR A 11 -5.64 -11.71 -4.66
N THR A 12 -5.57 -13.00 -4.32
CA THR A 12 -6.71 -13.75 -3.78
C THR A 12 -6.32 -14.31 -2.42
N GLY A 13 -6.77 -13.66 -1.34
CA GLY A 13 -6.47 -14.03 0.05
C GLY A 13 -7.00 -15.42 0.45
N VAL A 14 -6.37 -16.47 -0.08
CA VAL A 14 -6.60 -17.87 0.29
C VAL A 14 -5.23 -18.54 0.43
N ALA A 15 -4.65 -18.40 1.62
CA ALA A 15 -3.70 -19.38 2.12
C ALA A 15 -4.51 -20.42 2.90
N ALA A 16 -4.82 -21.55 2.27
CA ALA A 16 -5.24 -22.76 2.95
C ALA A 16 -4.28 -23.91 2.59
N LEU A 17 -4.11 -24.81 3.57
CA LEU A 17 -3.51 -26.16 3.55
C LEU A 17 -2.06 -26.22 4.08
N GLY A 18 -1.73 -27.01 5.11
CA GLY A 18 -2.41 -28.15 5.73
C GLY A 18 -2.42 -28.08 7.26
N GLY A 19 -3.54 -28.50 7.84
CA GLY A 19 -3.83 -28.38 9.26
C GLY A 19 -3.10 -29.35 10.18
N GLY A 20 -2.81 -28.85 11.38
CA GLY A 20 -3.02 -29.58 12.61
C GLY A 20 -4.05 -28.80 13.42
N LEU A 21 -5.23 -29.39 13.63
CA LEU A 21 -6.29 -28.81 14.45
C LEU A 21 -5.80 -28.80 15.91
N TYR A 22 -5.17 -27.72 16.36
CA TYR A 22 -5.06 -27.46 17.79
C TYR A 22 -6.29 -26.67 18.20
N LEU A 23 -7.27 -27.39 18.78
CA LEU A 23 -8.35 -26.81 19.55
C LEU A 23 -7.74 -26.06 20.73
N MET A 24 -7.45 -24.77 20.57
CA MET A 24 -7.31 -23.88 21.73
C MET A 24 -8.71 -23.69 22.31
N GLY A 25 -8.97 -24.37 23.43
CA GLY A 25 -10.18 -24.17 24.20
C GLY A 25 -10.32 -22.69 24.53
N GLY A 26 -11.45 -22.10 24.14
CA GLY A 26 -11.78 -20.74 24.56
C GLY A 26 -11.83 -20.67 26.08
N ALA A 27 -11.05 -19.77 26.65
CA ALA A 27 -11.20 -19.42 28.06
C ALA A 27 -12.65 -18.98 28.29
N SER A 28 -13.26 -19.48 29.35
CA SER A 28 -14.64 -19.13 29.68
C SER A 28 -14.73 -17.63 30.02
N PRO A 29 -15.88 -16.96 29.83
CA PRO A 29 -16.07 -15.57 30.24
C PRO A 29 -15.77 -15.31 31.73
N ALA A 30 -15.76 -16.36 32.55
CA ALA A 30 -15.41 -16.30 33.97
C ALA A 30 -13.89 -16.25 34.24
N GLU A 31 -13.04 -16.69 33.31
CA GLU A 31 -11.58 -16.60 33.42
C GLU A 31 -11.05 -15.21 33.02
N ALA A 32 -11.81 -14.46 32.21
CA ALA A 32 -11.51 -13.07 31.86
C ALA A 32 -11.75 -12.08 33.03
N ALA A 33 -12.48 -12.49 34.07
CA ALA A 33 -12.87 -11.62 35.17
C ALA A 33 -11.80 -11.46 36.28
N GLN A 34 -10.61 -12.07 36.13
CA GLN A 34 -9.54 -12.01 37.15
C GLN A 34 -8.33 -11.12 36.83
N THR A 35 -8.24 -10.50 35.65
CA THR A 35 -7.06 -9.69 35.29
C THR A 35 -7.43 -8.23 35.08
N ARG A 36 -7.06 -7.41 36.07
CA ARG A 36 -6.99 -5.95 35.92
C ARG A 36 -5.94 -5.51 34.87
N ASP A 37 -5.13 -6.42 34.32
CA ASP A 37 -3.85 -6.08 33.67
C ASP A 37 -3.66 -6.62 32.24
N ALA A 38 -4.68 -6.94 31.45
CA ALA A 38 -4.43 -7.38 30.06
C ALA A 38 -3.72 -6.31 29.18
N LEU A 39 -3.89 -5.02 29.51
CA LEU A 39 -3.18 -3.90 28.87
C LEU A 39 -1.72 -3.78 29.33
N ASP A 40 -1.41 -4.25 30.53
CA ASP A 40 -0.09 -4.13 31.18
C ASP A 40 0.65 -5.48 31.33
N ALA A 41 0.09 -6.57 30.79
CA ALA A 41 0.64 -7.93 30.84
C ALA A 41 1.84 -8.14 29.89
N TRP A 42 2.88 -7.30 30.04
CA TRP A 42 4.10 -7.29 29.21
C TRP A 42 5.36 -7.69 30.00
N GLY A 43 5.19 -7.99 31.29
CA GLY A 43 6.25 -8.42 32.21
C GLY A 43 6.65 -7.36 33.24
N ALA A 44 7.32 -7.79 34.31
CA ALA A 44 7.60 -6.99 35.52
C ALA A 44 8.60 -5.83 35.33
N TRP A 45 9.26 -5.73 34.17
CA TRP A 45 10.25 -4.67 33.90
C TRP A 45 9.60 -3.35 33.50
N ARG A 46 8.38 -3.40 32.96
CA ARG A 46 7.65 -2.25 32.45
C ARG A 46 7.14 -1.40 33.63
N PRO A 47 7.27 -0.06 33.59
CA PRO A 47 6.59 0.77 34.57
C PRO A 47 5.07 0.60 34.46
N GLU A 48 4.38 0.63 35.59
CA GLU A 48 2.91 0.66 35.60
C GLU A 48 2.42 1.87 34.79
N SER A 49 1.46 1.62 33.90
CA SER A 49 0.85 2.69 33.12
C SER A 49 0.04 3.60 34.05
N PRO A 50 0.13 4.92 33.89
CA PRO A 50 -0.72 5.82 34.67
C PRO A 50 -2.19 5.60 34.28
N VAL A 51 -3.07 5.73 35.27
CA VAL A 51 -4.52 5.62 35.08
C VAL A 51 -5.11 7.02 34.92
N ARG A 52 -5.43 7.42 33.69
CA ARG A 52 -6.04 8.72 33.35
C ARG A 52 -7.35 8.59 32.57
N LEU A 53 -7.59 7.46 31.92
CA LEU A 53 -8.84 7.18 31.21
C LEU A 53 -9.89 6.62 32.16
N SER A 54 -11.15 6.86 31.82
CA SER A 54 -12.25 6.28 32.58
C SER A 54 -12.25 4.75 32.51
N GLU A 55 -12.89 4.10 33.48
CA GLU A 55 -13.00 2.63 33.52
C GLU A 55 -13.76 2.09 32.30
N SER A 56 -14.78 2.81 31.83
CA SER A 56 -15.53 2.43 30.63
C SER A 56 -14.68 2.52 29.37
N THR A 57 -13.91 3.61 29.18
CA THR A 57 -12.98 3.74 28.05
C THR A 57 -11.94 2.62 28.02
N ARG A 58 -11.34 2.28 29.18
CA ARG A 58 -10.34 1.19 29.26
C ARG A 58 -10.94 -0.18 29.00
N THR A 59 -12.15 -0.42 29.50
CA THR A 59 -12.89 -1.67 29.23
C THR A 59 -13.14 -1.83 27.73
N LEU A 60 -13.53 -0.75 27.04
CA LEU A 60 -13.72 -0.77 25.60
C LEU A 60 -12.41 -1.05 24.84
N ALA A 61 -11.30 -0.43 25.26
CA ALA A 61 -9.99 -0.70 24.69
C ALA A 61 -9.56 -2.17 24.84
N GLN A 62 -9.78 -2.77 26.02
CA GLN A 62 -9.49 -4.18 26.26
C GLN A 62 -10.30 -5.11 25.35
N ARG A 63 -11.59 -4.80 25.14
CA ARG A 63 -12.46 -5.56 24.24
C ARG A 63 -11.98 -5.48 22.78
N ALA A 64 -11.62 -4.29 22.31
CA ALA A 64 -11.04 -4.10 20.98
C ALA A 64 -9.75 -4.91 20.80
N LEU A 65 -8.79 -4.78 21.72
CA LEU A 65 -7.51 -5.49 21.67
C LEU A 65 -7.64 -7.01 21.82
N SER A 66 -8.64 -7.50 22.55
CA SER A 66 -8.94 -8.93 22.62
C SER A 66 -9.39 -9.52 21.28
N GLY A 67 -9.75 -8.66 20.32
CA GLY A 67 -10.27 -8.99 19.01
C GLY A 67 -11.74 -9.38 18.98
N GLU A 68 -12.49 -9.01 20.02
CA GLU A 68 -13.93 -9.23 20.09
C GLU A 68 -14.63 -8.67 18.84
N HIS A 69 -14.27 -7.44 18.47
CA HIS A 69 -14.93 -6.70 17.40
C HIS A 69 -14.52 -7.18 16.01
N GLY A 70 -13.25 -7.56 15.80
CA GLY A 70 -12.80 -8.05 14.50
C GLY A 70 -13.40 -9.42 14.18
N ARG A 71 -13.50 -10.32 15.18
CA ARG A 71 -14.16 -11.62 15.02
C ARG A 71 -15.65 -11.53 14.68
N SER A 72 -16.28 -10.39 14.95
CA SER A 72 -17.69 -10.14 14.61
C SER A 72 -17.91 -9.55 13.21
N MET A 73 -16.83 -9.20 12.49
CA MET A 73 -16.93 -8.67 11.13
C MET A 73 -17.43 -9.74 10.15
N VAL A 74 -18.21 -9.32 9.16
CA VAL A 74 -18.83 -10.18 8.15
C VAL A 74 -18.41 -9.74 6.75
N ARG A 75 -18.54 -10.63 5.76
CA ARG A 75 -18.40 -10.23 4.35
C ARG A 75 -19.67 -9.55 3.88
N ALA A 76 -19.55 -8.67 2.89
CA ALA A 76 -20.70 -8.13 2.18
C ALA A 76 -21.46 -9.27 1.49
N ASP A 77 -22.75 -9.40 1.77
CA ASP A 77 -23.67 -10.36 1.15
C ASP A 77 -24.55 -9.70 0.07
N PHE A 78 -24.25 -8.45 -0.26
CA PHE A 78 -24.92 -7.65 -1.27
C PHE A 78 -23.96 -7.31 -2.42
N HIS A 79 -24.51 -7.20 -3.63
CA HIS A 79 -23.78 -6.89 -4.85
C HIS A 79 -24.46 -5.75 -5.61
N LEU A 80 -23.69 -5.04 -6.43
CA LEU A 80 -24.26 -4.14 -7.44
C LEU A 80 -25.00 -4.98 -8.49
N ASP A 81 -26.18 -4.52 -8.91
CA ASP A 81 -26.85 -5.12 -10.06
C ASP A 81 -26.02 -4.82 -11.31
N GLU A 82 -25.66 -5.87 -12.05
CA GLU A 82 -24.87 -5.72 -13.27
C GLU A 82 -25.60 -4.85 -14.29
N MET A 83 -26.93 -4.89 -14.33
CA MET A 83 -27.76 -4.08 -15.22
C MET A 83 -27.71 -2.59 -14.87
N ASP A 84 -27.65 -2.23 -13.58
CA ASP A 84 -27.56 -0.85 -13.10
C ASP A 84 -26.16 -0.24 -13.31
N THR A 85 -25.16 -1.06 -13.61
CA THR A 85 -23.77 -0.63 -13.87
C THR A 85 -23.39 -0.73 -15.35
N LEU A 86 -24.37 -0.92 -16.24
CA LEU A 86 -24.13 -0.96 -17.67
C LEU A 86 -23.85 0.44 -18.23
N GLY A 87 -22.72 0.58 -18.95
CA GLY A 87 -22.34 1.84 -19.59
C GLY A 87 -21.87 2.94 -18.62
N VAL A 88 -21.77 2.64 -17.32
CA VAL A 88 -21.21 3.59 -16.34
C VAL A 88 -19.69 3.45 -16.26
N THR A 89 -19.00 4.56 -16.03
CA THR A 89 -17.54 4.59 -15.89
C THR A 89 -17.08 3.86 -14.63
N GLN A 90 -15.78 3.56 -14.56
CA GLN A 90 -15.20 2.93 -13.36
C GLN A 90 -15.36 3.81 -12.10
N ASP A 91 -15.29 5.13 -12.27
CA ASP A 91 -15.56 6.11 -11.20
C ASP A 91 -17.01 6.03 -10.72
N MET A 92 -17.95 5.98 -11.65
CA MET A 92 -19.37 5.87 -11.29
C MET A 92 -19.68 4.52 -10.64
N ARG A 93 -19.07 3.44 -11.12
CA ARG A 93 -19.19 2.10 -10.50
C ARG A 93 -18.68 2.10 -9.05
N TYR A 94 -17.53 2.71 -8.78
CA TYR A 94 -17.05 2.87 -7.41
C TYR A 94 -18.03 3.68 -6.55
N ALA A 95 -18.56 4.78 -7.08
CA ALA A 95 -19.48 5.63 -6.33
C ALA A 95 -20.83 4.95 -6.04
N LEU A 96 -21.36 4.17 -6.99
CA LEU A 96 -22.53 3.32 -6.78
C LEU A 96 -22.25 2.25 -5.71
N ALA A 97 -21.05 1.66 -5.70
CA ALA A 97 -20.63 0.74 -4.65
C ALA A 97 -20.60 1.43 -3.28
N ALA A 98 -20.02 2.62 -3.20
CA ALA A 98 -19.99 3.42 -1.97
C ALA A 98 -21.41 3.70 -1.44
N LYS A 99 -22.34 4.04 -2.33
CA LYS A 99 -23.75 4.22 -1.99
C LYS A 99 -24.38 2.93 -1.46
N LEU A 100 -24.22 1.82 -2.17
CA LEU A 100 -24.79 0.53 -1.75
C LEU A 100 -24.22 0.07 -0.39
N VAL A 101 -22.91 0.23 -0.19
CA VAL A 101 -22.25 -0.03 1.09
C VAL A 101 -22.81 0.87 2.18
N ALA A 102 -22.95 2.18 1.93
CA ALA A 102 -23.56 3.09 2.89
C ALA A 102 -24.99 2.70 3.25
N GLU A 103 -25.78 2.18 2.31
CA GLU A 103 -27.17 1.75 2.52
C GLU A 103 -27.28 0.43 3.30
N LYS A 104 -26.38 -0.54 3.03
CA LYS A 104 -26.55 -1.93 3.49
C LYS A 104 -25.55 -2.39 4.54
N ALA A 105 -24.39 -1.75 4.67
CA ALA A 105 -23.36 -2.23 5.59
C ALA A 105 -23.89 -2.32 7.03
N PRO A 106 -23.62 -3.41 7.76
CA PRO A 106 -24.00 -3.56 9.14
C PRO A 106 -23.28 -2.53 10.01
N LEU A 107 -24.05 -1.67 10.69
CA LEU A 107 -23.52 -0.64 11.58
C LEU A 107 -23.42 -1.14 13.00
N ARG A 108 -22.44 -0.61 13.75
CA ARG A 108 -22.22 -0.95 15.16
C ARG A 108 -22.06 0.32 16.00
N VAL A 109 -22.79 0.34 17.12
CA VAL A 109 -22.67 1.32 18.21
C VAL A 109 -22.56 0.51 19.50
N LEU A 110 -21.49 0.74 20.26
CA LEU A 110 -21.19 0.01 21.50
C LEU A 110 -21.53 0.87 22.74
N PRO A 111 -21.93 0.23 23.85
CA PRO A 111 -22.08 0.92 25.14
C PRO A 111 -20.82 1.68 25.54
N GLY A 112 -21.00 2.94 25.96
CA GLY A 112 -19.91 3.80 26.41
C GLY A 112 -19.09 4.48 25.31
N GLU A 113 -19.35 4.19 24.03
CA GLU A 113 -18.65 4.85 22.92
C GLU A 113 -18.88 6.35 22.91
N LYS A 114 -17.80 7.12 22.81
CA LYS A 114 -17.84 8.59 22.71
C LYS A 114 -17.74 9.13 21.29
N ILE A 115 -17.41 8.29 20.30
CA ILE A 115 -17.51 8.60 18.87
C ILE A 115 -17.95 7.34 18.12
N ILE A 116 -18.62 7.51 16.97
CA ILE A 116 -19.17 6.40 16.17
C ILE A 116 -18.83 6.54 14.69
N GLY A 117 -19.13 5.50 13.91
CA GLY A 117 -18.83 5.43 12.47
C GLY A 117 -18.24 4.08 12.08
N SER A 118 -18.63 3.00 12.75
CA SER A 118 -18.12 1.66 12.43
C SER A 118 -19.11 0.88 11.58
N ALA A 119 -18.57 0.26 10.54
CA ALA A 119 -19.25 -0.77 9.77
C ALA A 119 -18.47 -2.08 9.88
N THR A 120 -19.19 -3.20 10.03
CA THR A 120 -18.56 -4.50 10.33
C THR A 120 -18.34 -5.33 9.07
N LEU A 121 -17.68 -4.75 8.06
CA LEU A 121 -17.31 -5.42 6.81
C LEU A 121 -15.84 -5.88 6.82
N LEU A 122 -15.59 -7.11 6.35
CA LEU A 122 -14.26 -7.75 6.32
C LEU A 122 -13.38 -7.28 5.15
N GLU A 123 -13.98 -6.79 4.07
CA GLU A 123 -13.24 -6.38 2.87
C GLU A 123 -12.32 -5.18 3.16
N ALA A 124 -12.83 -4.22 3.93
CA ALA A 124 -12.10 -3.01 4.30
C ALA A 124 -10.76 -3.31 4.99
N PRO A 125 -10.70 -4.11 6.10
CA PRO A 125 -9.43 -4.50 6.72
C PRO A 125 -8.63 -5.52 5.90
N ALA A 126 -9.23 -6.17 4.89
CA ALA A 126 -8.54 -7.01 3.91
C ALA A 126 -7.96 -6.23 2.71
N HIS A 127 -7.84 -4.90 2.80
CA HIS A 127 -7.34 -4.03 1.72
C HIS A 127 -8.19 -4.09 0.44
N GLN A 128 -9.52 -4.19 0.57
CA GLN A 128 -10.44 -4.24 -0.56
C GLN A 128 -11.61 -3.28 -0.38
N ALA A 129 -12.01 -2.63 -1.47
CA ALA A 129 -13.29 -1.92 -1.53
C ALA A 129 -14.44 -2.96 -1.62
N PRO A 130 -15.41 -2.96 -0.69
CA PRO A 130 -16.51 -3.90 -0.73
C PRO A 130 -17.31 -3.78 -2.03
N VAL A 131 -18.00 -4.86 -2.42
CA VAL A 131 -18.88 -4.97 -3.60
C VAL A 131 -18.19 -4.94 -4.96
N VAL A 132 -17.21 -4.05 -5.19
CA VAL A 132 -16.51 -3.92 -6.48
C VAL A 132 -15.20 -4.69 -6.56
N GLY A 133 -14.65 -5.11 -5.41
CA GLY A 133 -13.42 -5.92 -5.35
C GLY A 133 -12.17 -5.17 -5.78
N TYR A 134 -12.21 -3.84 -5.87
CA TYR A 134 -11.03 -3.03 -6.18
C TYR A 134 -10.03 -3.11 -5.02
N GLY A 135 -8.75 -3.26 -5.35
CA GLY A 135 -7.67 -3.23 -4.36
C GLY A 135 -7.59 -1.87 -3.67
N SER A 136 -7.11 -1.87 -2.42
CA SER A 136 -7.01 -0.64 -1.64
C SER A 136 -6.07 0.38 -2.27
N VAL A 137 -6.39 1.65 -2.06
CA VAL A 137 -5.41 2.74 -2.15
C VAL A 137 -4.65 2.75 -0.83
N SER A 138 -3.33 2.64 -0.90
CA SER A 138 -2.45 2.86 0.24
C SER A 138 -1.40 3.88 -0.17
N HIS A 139 -0.52 4.19 0.76
CA HIS A 139 0.57 5.13 0.55
C HIS A 139 0.10 6.56 0.24
N THR A 140 -0.74 7.10 1.12
CA THR A 140 -1.34 8.41 0.97
C THR A 140 -1.65 9.03 2.33
N THR A 141 -1.52 10.35 2.44
CA THR A 141 -2.11 11.11 3.55
C THR A 141 -2.93 12.23 2.93
N ILE A 142 -4.25 12.15 3.09
CA ILE A 142 -5.21 13.03 2.42
C ILE A 142 -5.54 14.25 3.27
N GLY A 143 -6.12 15.28 2.66
CA GLY A 143 -6.42 16.56 3.32
C GLY A 143 -7.67 16.49 4.22
N PHE A 144 -7.61 15.76 5.34
CA PHE A 144 -8.71 15.77 6.31
C PHE A 144 -8.93 17.15 6.93
N ASP A 145 -7.90 17.98 7.02
CA ASP A 145 -7.99 19.37 7.48
C ASP A 145 -8.90 20.20 6.56
N LYS A 146 -8.83 20.00 5.24
CA LYS A 146 -9.75 20.58 4.25
C LYS A 146 -11.19 20.11 4.49
N GLY A 147 -11.36 18.82 4.80
CA GLY A 147 -12.65 18.25 5.20
C GLY A 147 -13.24 18.92 6.44
N LEU A 148 -12.43 19.10 7.50
CA LEU A 148 -12.86 19.78 8.72
C LEU A 148 -13.18 21.27 8.48
N LYS A 149 -12.39 21.97 7.65
CA LYS A 149 -12.58 23.40 7.37
C LYS A 149 -13.82 23.68 6.51
N LEU A 150 -14.15 22.81 5.55
CA LEU A 150 -15.22 23.05 4.58
C LEU A 150 -16.52 22.27 4.88
N GLY A 151 -16.41 21.13 5.56
CA GLY A 151 -17.47 20.11 5.61
C GLY A 151 -17.73 19.51 4.22
N TYR A 152 -18.58 18.47 4.17
CA TYR A 152 -19.01 17.89 2.90
C TYR A 152 -19.83 18.87 2.05
N ARG A 153 -20.57 19.79 2.68
CA ARG A 153 -21.29 20.84 1.95
C ARG A 153 -20.35 21.70 1.12
N GLY A 154 -19.29 22.24 1.71
CA GLY A 154 -18.33 23.07 0.99
C GLY A 154 -17.55 22.30 -0.07
N LEU A 155 -17.31 20.99 0.14
CA LEU A 155 -16.75 20.12 -0.89
C LEU A 155 -17.71 19.92 -2.08
N ARG A 156 -19.01 19.69 -1.83
CA ARG A 156 -20.04 19.61 -2.89
C ARG A 156 -20.11 20.90 -3.70
N GLU A 157 -20.11 22.05 -3.04
CA GLU A 157 -20.13 23.36 -3.70
C GLU A 157 -18.94 23.51 -4.66
N LYS A 158 -17.72 23.18 -4.21
CA LYS A 158 -16.53 23.20 -5.08
C LYS A 158 -16.64 22.29 -6.29
N ILE A 159 -17.15 21.07 -6.11
CA ILE A 159 -17.32 20.10 -7.20
C ILE A 159 -18.38 20.60 -8.20
N GLN A 160 -19.51 21.10 -7.71
CA GLN A 160 -20.61 21.64 -8.53
C GLN A 160 -20.17 22.89 -9.30
N GLU A 161 -19.44 23.81 -8.66
CA GLU A 161 -18.85 24.97 -9.32
C GLU A 161 -17.92 24.52 -10.45
N ARG A 162 -17.04 23.53 -10.19
CA ARG A 162 -16.12 23.03 -11.19
C ARG A 162 -16.84 22.34 -12.35
N LEU A 163 -17.87 21.55 -12.06
CA LEU A 163 -18.72 20.90 -13.05
C LEU A 163 -19.43 21.94 -13.93
N ALA A 164 -19.96 23.01 -13.33
CA ALA A 164 -20.63 24.11 -14.01
C ALA A 164 -19.71 24.91 -14.95
N ARG A 165 -18.39 24.98 -14.67
CA ARG A 165 -17.41 25.60 -15.57
C ARG A 165 -17.25 24.85 -16.90
N GLY A 166 -17.71 23.59 -17.00
CA GLY A 166 -17.50 22.75 -18.20
C GLY A 166 -16.02 22.51 -18.47
N ASN A 167 -15.64 22.23 -19.73
CA ASN A 167 -14.23 22.00 -20.13
C ASN A 167 -13.50 21.04 -19.18
N VAL A 168 -14.16 19.93 -18.86
CA VAL A 168 -13.57 18.88 -18.03
C VAL A 168 -12.43 18.22 -18.81
N HIS A 169 -11.41 17.77 -18.08
CA HIS A 169 -10.39 16.90 -18.61
C HIS A 169 -11.06 15.74 -19.33
N LYS A 170 -10.79 15.72 -20.62
CA LYS A 170 -10.88 14.52 -21.43
C LYS A 170 -9.48 13.93 -21.30
N PRO A 171 -9.33 12.67 -20.82
CA PRO A 171 -8.05 11.97 -20.90
C PRO A 171 -7.43 12.31 -22.23
N GLU A 172 -6.16 12.77 -22.28
CA GLU A 172 -5.51 13.12 -23.54
C GLU A 172 -5.58 11.91 -24.49
N SER A 173 -6.67 11.82 -25.23
CA SER A 173 -6.88 10.91 -26.32
C SER A 173 -6.12 11.56 -27.45
N ARG A 174 -4.80 11.33 -27.47
CA ARG A 174 -4.32 10.83 -28.76
C ARG A 174 -5.27 9.69 -29.10
N PRO A 175 -5.96 9.73 -30.25
CA PRO A 175 -6.76 8.60 -30.68
C PRO A 175 -5.94 7.36 -30.38
N ARG A 176 -6.45 6.50 -29.48
CA ARG A 176 -5.84 5.19 -29.20
C ARG A 176 -6.16 4.32 -30.39
N THR A 177 -5.68 4.76 -31.54
CA THR A 177 -5.87 4.15 -32.81
C THR A 177 -4.52 4.16 -33.51
N THR A 178 -4.16 3.05 -34.10
CA THR A 178 -3.16 3.01 -35.17
C THR A 178 -3.89 2.87 -36.50
N GLU A 179 -3.20 3.13 -37.60
CA GLU A 179 -3.68 2.67 -38.90
C GLU A 179 -3.71 1.14 -38.89
N GLY A 180 -4.89 0.60 -39.16
CA GLY A 180 -5.11 -0.80 -39.51
C GLY A 180 -5.03 -0.99 -41.02
N ARG A 181 -5.31 -2.19 -41.50
CA ARG A 181 -5.30 -2.49 -42.94
C ARG A 181 -6.55 -1.97 -43.68
N TYR A 182 -7.66 -1.82 -42.98
CA TYR A 182 -8.99 -1.54 -43.51
C TYR A 182 -9.68 -0.36 -42.80
N GLY A 183 -8.98 0.32 -41.90
CA GLY A 183 -9.50 1.47 -41.17
C GLY A 183 -8.60 1.82 -39.99
N LYS A 184 -9.20 2.38 -38.94
CA LYS A 184 -8.51 2.55 -37.65
C LYS A 184 -8.51 1.22 -36.90
N ALA A 185 -7.51 1.03 -36.05
CA ALA A 185 -7.47 -0.09 -35.11
C ALA A 185 -7.20 0.40 -33.71
N ALA A 186 -8.00 -0.03 -32.75
CA ALA A 186 -7.94 0.43 -31.37
C ALA A 186 -6.70 -0.12 -30.65
N LEU A 187 -5.86 0.78 -30.12
CA LEU A 187 -4.67 0.45 -29.34
C LEU A 187 -5.09 0.03 -27.93
N THR A 188 -4.78 -1.22 -27.59
CA THR A 188 -5.01 -1.81 -26.27
C THR A 188 -3.73 -1.72 -25.43
N ASP A 189 -3.83 -1.96 -24.11
CA ASP A 189 -2.67 -2.10 -23.24
C ASP A 189 -2.66 -3.45 -22.52
N GLY A 190 -1.50 -3.91 -22.04
CA GLY A 190 -1.40 -5.18 -21.32
C GLY A 190 -2.02 -5.17 -19.92
N SER A 191 -2.32 -3.99 -19.35
CA SER A 191 -2.87 -3.81 -17.99
C SER A 191 -4.39 -3.92 -17.90
N GLY A 192 -5.10 -3.93 -19.02
CA GLY A 192 -6.57 -3.93 -19.02
C GLY A 192 -7.19 -2.60 -18.55
N ALA A 193 -6.35 -1.58 -18.33
CA ALA A 193 -6.78 -0.26 -17.90
C ALA A 193 -7.53 0.49 -19.02
N PHE A 194 -7.25 0.14 -20.27
CA PHE A 194 -7.95 0.67 -21.44
C PHE A 194 -8.66 -0.46 -22.19
N HIS A 195 -9.98 -0.42 -22.15
CA HIS A 195 -10.84 -1.40 -22.79
C HIS A 195 -12.14 -0.73 -23.23
N TRP A 196 -12.83 -1.40 -24.15
CA TRP A 196 -14.15 -1.03 -24.60
C TRP A 196 -15.14 -2.12 -24.19
N ALA A 197 -16.32 -1.72 -23.74
CA ALA A 197 -17.37 -2.64 -23.33
C ALA A 197 -18.62 -2.41 -24.18
N ALA A 198 -19.11 -3.48 -24.81
CA ALA A 198 -20.41 -3.48 -25.48
C ALA A 198 -21.47 -4.03 -24.53
N ARG A 199 -22.71 -3.52 -24.64
CA ARG A 199 -23.82 -3.92 -23.76
C ARG A 199 -24.15 -5.42 -23.91
N PRO A 200 -24.66 -6.08 -22.88
CA PRO A 200 -24.98 -7.50 -22.94
C PRO A 200 -26.03 -7.84 -23.99
N LEU A 201 -25.85 -8.96 -24.67
CA LEU A 201 -26.85 -9.58 -25.52
C LEU A 201 -26.92 -11.10 -25.22
N PRO A 202 -28.12 -11.71 -25.13
CA PRO A 202 -28.28 -13.14 -24.91
C PRO A 202 -27.49 -14.00 -25.92
N GLU A 203 -27.39 -13.51 -27.16
CA GLU A 203 -26.70 -14.16 -28.26
C GLU A 203 -25.18 -14.30 -28.04
N TYR A 204 -24.59 -13.56 -27.09
CA TYR A 204 -23.16 -13.67 -26.74
C TYR A 204 -22.81 -15.02 -26.10
N ALA A 205 -23.78 -15.69 -25.48
CA ALA A 205 -23.58 -16.98 -24.81
C ALA A 205 -24.08 -18.19 -25.62
N ALA A 206 -24.65 -17.96 -26.80
CA ALA A 206 -25.34 -18.99 -27.59
C ALA A 206 -24.37 -19.74 -28.52
N ALA A 207 -24.13 -21.03 -28.27
CA ALA A 207 -23.51 -21.92 -29.25
C ALA A 207 -24.60 -22.52 -30.17
N PRO A 208 -24.35 -22.74 -31.46
CA PRO A 208 -23.09 -22.48 -32.16
C PRO A 208 -22.85 -20.98 -32.42
N MET A 209 -21.59 -20.56 -32.35
CA MET A 209 -21.16 -19.18 -32.62
C MET A 209 -19.86 -19.14 -33.42
N THR A 210 -19.66 -18.03 -34.14
CA THR A 210 -18.40 -17.72 -34.81
C THR A 210 -17.92 -16.34 -34.37
N ILE A 211 -16.66 -16.26 -33.95
CA ILE A 211 -16.01 -15.00 -33.59
C ILE A 211 -14.84 -14.78 -34.53
N GLU A 212 -14.80 -13.64 -35.18
CA GLU A 212 -13.73 -13.22 -36.08
C GLU A 212 -13.10 -11.94 -35.53
N CYS A 213 -11.78 -11.92 -35.43
CA CYS A 213 -11.03 -10.82 -34.86
C CYS A 213 -9.81 -10.54 -35.72
N ARG A 214 -9.55 -9.27 -36.02
CA ARG A 214 -8.28 -8.85 -36.61
C ARG A 214 -7.48 -8.08 -35.58
N ALA A 215 -6.33 -8.62 -35.21
CA ALA A 215 -5.53 -8.10 -34.12
C ALA A 215 -4.03 -8.15 -34.42
N MET A 216 -3.29 -7.30 -33.72
CA MET A 216 -1.83 -7.30 -33.66
C MET A 216 -1.42 -7.44 -32.20
N VAL A 217 -0.54 -8.39 -31.88
CA VAL A 217 -0.07 -8.62 -30.51
C VAL A 217 1.45 -8.51 -30.46
N ARG A 218 1.99 -7.73 -29.50
CA ARG A 218 3.41 -7.36 -29.49
C ARG A 218 4.30 -8.26 -28.66
N SER A 219 3.77 -8.83 -27.58
CA SER A 219 4.54 -9.50 -26.55
C SER A 219 3.83 -10.74 -26.04
N LYS A 220 4.60 -11.82 -25.85
CA LYS A 220 4.17 -13.04 -25.15
C LYS A 220 4.62 -13.10 -23.68
N GLY A 221 5.05 -11.96 -23.13
CA GLY A 221 5.47 -11.83 -21.72
C GLY A 221 4.32 -11.87 -20.72
N HIS A 222 3.07 -11.86 -21.18
CA HIS A 222 1.83 -11.96 -20.41
C HIS A 222 0.72 -12.56 -21.29
N TYR A 223 -0.44 -12.84 -20.72
CA TYR A 223 -1.64 -13.15 -21.50
C TYR A 223 -2.14 -11.89 -22.20
N ASN A 224 -2.59 -12.01 -23.46
CA ASN A 224 -3.23 -10.91 -24.17
C ASN A 224 -4.69 -11.26 -24.44
N ILE A 225 -5.63 -10.50 -23.88
CA ILE A 225 -7.07 -10.73 -24.06
C ILE A 225 -7.57 -9.92 -25.26
N LEU A 226 -8.04 -10.61 -26.31
CA LEU A 226 -8.57 -9.99 -27.52
C LEU A 226 -10.05 -9.63 -27.36
N ALA A 227 -10.83 -10.57 -26.83
CA ALA A 227 -12.23 -10.38 -26.48
C ALA A 227 -12.62 -11.34 -25.37
N ALA A 228 -13.47 -10.91 -24.45
CA ALA A 228 -13.97 -11.74 -23.36
C ALA A 228 -15.42 -11.40 -23.06
N HIS A 229 -16.21 -12.42 -22.74
CA HIS A 229 -17.60 -12.29 -22.35
C HIS A 229 -17.83 -12.88 -20.96
N ARG A 230 -18.45 -12.10 -20.06
CA ARG A 230 -18.75 -12.45 -18.65
C ARG A 230 -17.55 -12.66 -17.76
N ASP A 231 -17.79 -12.65 -16.45
CA ASP A 231 -16.82 -13.10 -15.48
C ASP A 231 -16.48 -14.60 -15.62
N LYS A 232 -15.22 -14.97 -15.35
CA LYS A 232 -14.71 -16.36 -15.43
C LYS A 232 -15.40 -17.33 -14.50
N SER A 233 -16.06 -16.85 -13.45
CA SER A 233 -16.91 -17.66 -12.58
C SER A 233 -18.17 -18.19 -13.29
N SER A 234 -18.59 -17.59 -14.41
CA SER A 234 -19.75 -18.04 -15.17
C SER A 234 -19.42 -19.25 -16.05
N PRO A 235 -20.25 -20.31 -16.06
CA PRO A 235 -20.09 -21.42 -17.01
C PRO A 235 -20.35 -20.99 -18.47
N LEU A 236 -20.96 -19.82 -18.69
CA LEU A 236 -21.22 -19.24 -20.02
C LEU A 236 -20.09 -18.31 -20.49
N HIS A 237 -19.03 -18.15 -19.70
CA HIS A 237 -17.87 -17.35 -20.07
C HIS A 237 -17.17 -17.92 -21.30
N TRP A 238 -16.62 -17.02 -22.12
CA TRP A 238 -15.60 -17.34 -23.10
C TRP A 238 -14.62 -16.18 -23.22
N GLU A 239 -13.37 -16.49 -23.53
CA GLU A 239 -12.36 -15.47 -23.87
C GLU A 239 -11.45 -15.95 -25.00
N LEU A 240 -11.17 -15.06 -25.94
CA LEU A 240 -10.14 -15.21 -26.97
C LEU A 240 -8.88 -14.49 -26.50
N TYR A 241 -7.76 -15.21 -26.49
CA TYR A 241 -6.52 -14.69 -25.93
C TYR A 241 -5.27 -15.29 -26.57
N THR A 242 -4.10 -14.74 -26.24
CA THR A 242 -2.81 -15.39 -26.50
C THR A 242 -2.18 -15.90 -25.21
N ALA A 243 -1.68 -17.13 -25.19
CA ALA A 243 -1.08 -17.72 -24.01
C ALA A 243 0.28 -17.07 -23.64
N HIS A 244 0.51 -16.90 -22.34
CA HIS A 244 1.79 -16.45 -21.80
C HIS A 244 2.93 -17.43 -22.18
N ALA A 245 4.10 -16.88 -22.51
CA ALA A 245 5.33 -17.55 -22.94
C ALA A 245 5.26 -18.22 -24.33
N SER A 246 4.18 -18.91 -24.68
CA SER A 246 4.04 -19.54 -26.01
C SER A 246 3.63 -18.54 -27.09
N GLY A 247 2.76 -17.57 -26.75
CA GLY A 247 2.13 -16.66 -27.70
C GLY A 247 1.03 -17.32 -28.55
N GLY A 248 0.67 -18.57 -28.23
CA GLY A 248 -0.33 -19.35 -28.96
C GLY A 248 -1.70 -18.68 -28.95
N PHE A 249 -2.38 -18.62 -30.10
CA PHE A 249 -3.78 -18.18 -30.17
C PHE A 249 -4.68 -19.23 -29.50
N SER A 250 -5.49 -18.78 -28.54
CA SER A 250 -6.17 -19.64 -27.57
C SER A 250 -7.59 -19.18 -27.25
N VAL A 251 -8.39 -20.12 -26.75
CA VAL A 251 -9.70 -19.85 -26.14
C VAL A 251 -9.85 -20.57 -24.80
N TYR A 252 -10.54 -19.92 -23.86
CA TYR A 252 -10.99 -20.52 -22.62
C TYR A 252 -12.53 -20.59 -22.59
N LEU A 253 -13.06 -21.77 -22.29
CA LEU A 253 -14.47 -22.16 -22.34
C LEU A 253 -14.81 -22.98 -21.07
N PRO A 254 -14.97 -22.35 -19.88
CA PRO A 254 -15.17 -23.05 -18.61
C PRO A 254 -16.40 -23.97 -18.54
N GLY A 255 -17.44 -23.71 -19.34
CA GLY A 255 -18.60 -24.60 -19.46
C GLY A 255 -18.33 -25.91 -20.21
N TRP A 256 -17.11 -26.10 -20.71
CA TRP A 256 -16.73 -27.19 -21.61
C TRP A 256 -15.47 -27.91 -21.11
N SER A 257 -15.30 -29.15 -21.57
CA SER A 257 -14.19 -30.02 -21.23
C SER A 257 -13.54 -30.58 -22.51
N PRO A 258 -12.22 -30.35 -22.70
CA PRO A 258 -11.34 -29.53 -21.86
C PRO A 258 -11.75 -28.04 -21.91
N ALA A 259 -11.42 -27.26 -20.87
CA ALA A 259 -11.82 -25.85 -20.80
C ALA A 259 -10.85 -24.91 -21.51
N VAL A 260 -9.59 -25.33 -21.72
CA VAL A 260 -8.52 -24.52 -22.33
C VAL A 260 -8.12 -25.15 -23.66
N HIS A 261 -8.08 -24.33 -24.71
CA HIS A 261 -7.67 -24.75 -26.04
C HIS A 261 -6.64 -23.77 -26.58
N GLU A 262 -5.40 -24.23 -26.72
CA GLU A 262 -4.26 -23.43 -27.16
C GLU A 262 -3.70 -23.99 -28.47
N SER A 263 -3.59 -23.14 -29.49
CA SER A 263 -2.95 -23.51 -30.76
C SER A 263 -1.43 -23.42 -30.66
N ALA A 264 -0.72 -24.15 -31.52
CA ALA A 264 0.74 -24.09 -31.63
C ALA A 264 1.24 -22.84 -32.40
N VAL A 265 0.35 -21.96 -32.86
CA VAL A 265 0.68 -20.81 -33.71
C VAL A 265 0.89 -19.58 -32.84
N ASP A 266 2.15 -19.15 -32.70
CA ASP A 266 2.54 -17.91 -32.03
C ASP A 266 2.13 -16.71 -32.89
N ILE A 267 1.24 -15.87 -32.39
CA ILE A 267 0.77 -14.63 -33.05
C ILE A 267 1.29 -13.36 -32.35
N CYS A 268 2.19 -13.51 -31.39
CA CYS A 268 2.80 -12.39 -30.64
C CYS A 268 4.07 -11.87 -31.33
N ASP A 269 3.98 -11.63 -32.64
CA ASP A 269 5.12 -11.30 -33.52
C ASP A 269 5.10 -9.86 -34.05
N LYS A 270 4.14 -9.04 -33.59
CA LYS A 270 3.87 -7.66 -34.03
C LYS A 270 3.32 -7.55 -35.45
N ALA A 271 2.85 -8.64 -36.06
CA ALA A 271 2.12 -8.64 -37.32
C ALA A 271 0.60 -8.58 -37.09
N TRP A 272 -0.14 -8.22 -38.15
CA TRP A 272 -1.60 -8.29 -38.17
C TRP A 272 -2.04 -9.70 -38.55
N HIS A 273 -2.89 -10.31 -37.73
CA HIS A 273 -3.47 -11.62 -38.00
C HIS A 273 -4.99 -11.56 -38.12
N ASP A 274 -5.52 -12.36 -39.04
CA ASP A 274 -6.95 -12.65 -39.14
C ASP A 274 -7.25 -13.91 -38.35
N LEU A 275 -7.95 -13.75 -37.23
CA LEU A 275 -8.20 -14.79 -36.26
C LEU A 275 -9.67 -15.17 -36.28
N ALA A 276 -9.96 -16.46 -36.16
CA ALA A 276 -11.34 -16.89 -35.98
C ALA A 276 -11.46 -18.06 -35.00
N MET A 277 -12.56 -18.05 -34.25
CA MET A 277 -13.05 -19.17 -33.48
C MET A 277 -14.41 -19.59 -34.04
N VAL A 278 -14.56 -20.88 -34.32
CA VAL A 278 -15.86 -21.50 -34.57
C VAL A 278 -16.13 -22.46 -33.43
N HIS A 279 -17.17 -22.18 -32.66
CA HIS A 279 -17.56 -22.96 -31.50
C HIS A 279 -18.92 -23.60 -31.74
N THR A 280 -18.95 -24.93 -31.78
CA THR A 280 -20.14 -25.78 -31.91
C THR A 280 -20.35 -26.58 -30.64
N GLU A 281 -21.45 -27.34 -30.55
CA GLU A 281 -21.73 -28.15 -29.35
C GLU A 281 -20.76 -29.32 -29.14
N ASP A 282 -19.98 -29.67 -30.15
CA ASP A 282 -19.14 -30.86 -30.20
C ASP A 282 -17.66 -30.54 -30.46
N ALA A 283 -17.33 -29.31 -30.86
CA ALA A 283 -15.97 -28.92 -31.18
C ALA A 283 -15.72 -27.42 -31.08
N VAL A 284 -14.46 -27.05 -30.87
CA VAL A 284 -13.94 -25.71 -31.13
C VAL A 284 -12.83 -25.78 -32.16
N ARG A 285 -12.88 -24.86 -33.13
CA ARG A 285 -11.87 -24.71 -34.17
C ARG A 285 -11.30 -23.30 -34.13
N LEU A 286 -9.98 -23.20 -34.04
CA LEU A 286 -9.24 -21.94 -34.11
C LEU A 286 -8.54 -21.83 -35.45
N TYR A 287 -8.62 -20.67 -36.05
CA TYR A 287 -8.02 -20.35 -37.34
C TYR A 287 -7.14 -19.12 -37.21
N VAL A 288 -5.98 -19.17 -37.87
CA VAL A 288 -5.03 -18.06 -37.99
C VAL A 288 -4.71 -17.87 -39.47
N ASP A 289 -4.97 -16.68 -40.00
CA ASP A 289 -4.72 -16.28 -41.39
C ASP A 289 -5.27 -17.27 -42.43
N GLY A 290 -6.49 -17.74 -42.20
CA GLY A 290 -7.17 -18.67 -43.10
C GLY A 290 -6.80 -20.14 -42.96
N LYS A 291 -5.89 -20.48 -42.03
CA LYS A 291 -5.46 -21.86 -41.80
C LYS A 291 -6.02 -22.36 -40.47
N LEU A 292 -6.49 -23.61 -40.47
CA LEU A 292 -6.89 -24.29 -39.24
C LEU A 292 -5.64 -24.47 -38.36
N ALA A 293 -5.63 -23.78 -37.22
CA ALA A 293 -4.54 -23.80 -36.25
C ALA A 293 -4.77 -24.82 -35.13
N LEU A 294 -6.04 -25.06 -34.78
CA LEU A 294 -6.44 -26.07 -33.80
C LEU A 294 -7.87 -26.56 -34.10
N GLU A 295 -8.09 -27.86 -33.93
CA GLU A 295 -9.41 -28.45 -33.78
C GLU A 295 -9.40 -29.31 -32.52
N SER A 296 -10.39 -29.09 -31.64
CA SER A 296 -10.50 -29.77 -30.37
C SER A 296 -11.94 -30.20 -30.15
N ALA A 297 -12.14 -31.49 -29.86
CA ALA A 297 -13.45 -32.02 -29.50
C ALA A 297 -13.89 -31.47 -28.14
N LEU A 298 -15.17 -31.15 -28.02
CA LEU A 298 -15.78 -30.63 -26.81
C LEU A 298 -16.77 -31.62 -26.23
N SER A 299 -16.82 -31.62 -24.90
CA SER A 299 -17.90 -32.23 -24.13
C SER A 299 -18.33 -31.24 -23.05
N ARG A 300 -19.57 -31.36 -22.57
CA ARG A 300 -20.06 -30.47 -21.50
C ARG A 300 -19.30 -30.75 -20.21
N ALA A 301 -18.84 -29.68 -19.55
CA ALA A 301 -18.30 -29.81 -18.21
C ALA A 301 -19.43 -30.09 -17.20
N PRO A 302 -19.15 -30.78 -16.07
CA PRO A 302 -20.13 -30.97 -15.00
C PRO A 302 -20.66 -29.62 -14.50
N GLY A 303 -21.97 -29.38 -14.62
CA GLY A 303 -22.60 -28.09 -14.26
C GLY A 303 -22.61 -27.03 -15.37
N GLY A 304 -22.14 -27.34 -16.58
CA GLY A 304 -22.22 -26.43 -17.73
C GLY A 304 -23.65 -26.20 -18.21
N MET A 305 -24.05 -24.94 -18.39
CA MET A 305 -25.37 -24.54 -18.92
C MET A 305 -25.29 -24.16 -20.40
N THR A 306 -26.40 -24.29 -21.13
CA THR A 306 -26.63 -23.60 -22.40
C THR A 306 -27.34 -22.28 -22.12
N GLY A 307 -26.84 -21.17 -22.67
CA GLY A 307 -27.68 -19.98 -22.79
C GLY A 307 -28.79 -20.30 -23.78
N ASP A 308 -30.00 -20.59 -23.29
CA ASP A 308 -31.20 -20.83 -24.09
C ASP A 308 -31.80 -19.54 -24.69
N GLY A 309 -31.08 -18.42 -24.55
CA GLY A 309 -31.53 -17.10 -24.98
C GLY A 309 -32.71 -16.56 -24.17
N GLN A 310 -33.15 -17.23 -23.11
CA GLN A 310 -34.36 -16.86 -22.34
C GLN A 310 -34.11 -16.62 -20.84
N GLY A 311 -32.86 -16.67 -20.37
CA GLY A 311 -32.47 -16.34 -18.99
C GLY A 311 -32.07 -14.86 -18.78
N ALA A 312 -32.42 -14.30 -17.61
CA ALA A 312 -32.22 -12.89 -17.23
C ALA A 312 -30.75 -12.47 -16.97
N ASP A 313 -29.81 -13.41 -16.92
CA ASP A 313 -28.40 -13.12 -16.74
C ASP A 313 -27.76 -12.88 -18.12
N THR A 314 -27.40 -11.65 -18.45
CA THR A 314 -26.70 -11.24 -19.68
C THR A 314 -25.45 -10.45 -19.31
N GLY A 315 -24.24 -10.93 -19.65
CA GLY A 315 -22.99 -10.25 -19.26
C GLY A 315 -22.37 -9.41 -20.39
N LEU A 316 -21.45 -8.51 -20.02
CA LEU A 316 -20.75 -7.63 -20.97
C LEU A 316 -19.90 -8.39 -21.98
N LEU A 317 -19.66 -7.77 -23.13
CA LEU A 317 -18.58 -8.12 -24.03
C LEU A 317 -17.47 -7.08 -23.91
N TRP A 318 -16.29 -7.50 -23.47
CA TRP A 318 -15.09 -6.67 -23.45
C TRP A 318 -14.23 -6.92 -24.66
N ILE A 319 -13.69 -5.85 -25.23
CA ILE A 319 -12.79 -5.88 -26.38
C ILE A 319 -11.44 -5.33 -25.94
N GLY A 320 -10.40 -6.14 -26.12
CA GLY A 320 -9.02 -5.78 -25.79
C GLY A 320 -8.61 -5.94 -24.32
N ALA A 321 -9.49 -6.44 -23.45
CA ALA A 321 -9.19 -6.71 -22.05
C ALA A 321 -10.16 -7.67 -21.37
N TYR A 322 -9.77 -8.12 -20.17
CA TYR A 322 -10.64 -8.70 -19.14
C TYR A 322 -10.43 -7.89 -17.84
N PRO A 323 -11.28 -6.88 -17.58
CA PRO A 323 -11.04 -5.89 -16.51
C PRO A 323 -11.03 -6.49 -15.11
N SER A 324 -11.87 -7.49 -14.82
CA SER A 324 -11.97 -8.11 -13.50
C SER A 324 -10.66 -8.77 -13.04
N ALA A 325 -9.77 -9.12 -13.97
CA ALA A 325 -8.46 -9.68 -13.64
C ALA A 325 -7.29 -8.70 -13.89
N GLY A 326 -7.56 -7.44 -14.24
CA GLY A 326 -6.52 -6.47 -14.61
C GLY A 326 -5.66 -6.96 -15.79
N MET A 327 -6.26 -7.69 -16.72
CA MET A 327 -5.56 -8.24 -17.90
C MET A 327 -6.01 -7.52 -19.16
N GLY A 328 -5.07 -7.15 -20.01
CA GLY A 328 -5.35 -6.50 -21.29
C GLY A 328 -4.70 -7.21 -22.48
N CYS A 329 -4.55 -6.51 -23.60
CA CYS A 329 -3.79 -6.95 -24.76
C CYS A 329 -2.70 -5.92 -25.08
N ASP A 330 -1.42 -6.28 -25.04
CA ASP A 330 -0.33 -5.44 -25.55
C ASP A 330 -0.31 -5.47 -27.07
N GLY A 331 -1.13 -4.62 -27.69
CA GLY A 331 -1.45 -4.77 -29.11
C GLY A 331 -2.44 -3.76 -29.66
N ALA A 332 -3.15 -4.18 -30.69
CA ALA A 332 -4.26 -3.45 -31.30
C ALA A 332 -5.34 -4.40 -31.82
N VAL A 333 -6.61 -3.99 -31.71
CA VAL A 333 -7.76 -4.69 -32.29
C VAL A 333 -8.38 -3.81 -33.37
N GLU A 334 -8.38 -4.30 -34.61
CA GLU A 334 -8.92 -3.57 -35.76
C GLU A 334 -10.42 -3.77 -35.91
N ALA A 335 -10.87 -5.03 -35.81
CA ALA A 335 -12.28 -5.36 -35.86
C ALA A 335 -12.56 -6.64 -35.05
N LEU A 336 -13.78 -6.73 -34.53
CA LEU A 336 -14.34 -7.92 -33.91
C LEU A 336 -15.75 -8.15 -34.45
N ARG A 337 -16.02 -9.31 -35.03
CA ARG A 337 -17.36 -9.76 -35.41
C ARG A 337 -17.76 -10.96 -34.59
N LEU A 338 -18.94 -10.90 -34.01
CA LEU A 338 -19.63 -12.04 -33.43
C LEU A 338 -20.81 -12.39 -34.32
N SER A 339 -20.92 -13.67 -34.71
CA SER A 339 -22.04 -14.20 -35.47
C SER A 339 -22.71 -15.35 -34.73
N SER A 340 -24.04 -15.40 -34.81
CA SER A 340 -24.82 -16.57 -34.44
C SER A 340 -24.61 -17.66 -35.49
N GLY A 341 -24.38 -18.90 -35.07
CA GLY A 341 -24.16 -20.02 -35.97
C GLY A 341 -22.69 -20.37 -36.21
N ALA A 342 -22.46 -21.60 -36.66
CA ALA A 342 -21.16 -22.06 -37.14
C ALA A 342 -20.99 -21.62 -38.60
N ARG A 343 -19.98 -20.78 -38.85
CA ARG A 343 -19.65 -20.30 -40.19
C ARG A 343 -18.33 -20.93 -40.62
N ALA A 344 -18.14 -21.16 -41.92
CA ALA A 344 -16.81 -21.36 -42.46
C ALA A 344 -16.09 -20.02 -42.36
N PRO A 345 -15.10 -19.87 -41.47
CA PRO A 345 -14.56 -18.56 -41.17
C PRO A 345 -13.60 -18.10 -42.26
N PHE A 346 -13.31 -18.91 -43.30
CA PHE A 346 -12.42 -18.50 -44.38
C PHE A 346 -12.82 -19.09 -45.74
N PRO A 347 -12.62 -18.33 -46.84
CA PRO A 347 -12.07 -16.98 -46.89
C PRO A 347 -13.03 -15.92 -46.29
N VAL A 348 -12.49 -15.03 -45.43
CA VAL A 348 -13.22 -13.84 -44.95
C VAL A 348 -13.02 -12.73 -45.97
N ASP A 349 -14.12 -12.14 -46.43
CA ASP A 349 -14.06 -10.90 -47.20
C ASP A 349 -13.83 -9.73 -46.24
N TRP A 350 -12.60 -9.22 -46.22
CA TRP A 350 -12.22 -8.03 -45.45
C TRP A 350 -12.36 -6.74 -46.27
N PRO A 351 -12.86 -5.62 -45.71
CA PRO A 351 -13.33 -5.47 -44.33
C PRO A 351 -14.61 -6.27 -44.07
N LEU A 352 -14.69 -6.86 -42.88
CA LEU A 352 -15.88 -7.58 -42.42
C LEU A 352 -17.14 -6.75 -42.65
N GLN A 353 -18.16 -7.37 -43.24
CA GLN A 353 -19.48 -6.76 -43.41
C GLN A 353 -20.49 -7.45 -42.47
N ALA A 354 -21.42 -6.68 -41.93
CA ALA A 354 -22.53 -7.25 -41.19
C ALA A 354 -23.51 -7.92 -42.15
N ASP A 355 -23.98 -9.10 -41.77
CA ASP A 355 -25.01 -9.87 -42.45
C ASP A 355 -26.10 -10.33 -41.46
N ALA A 356 -27.08 -11.09 -41.96
CA ALA A 356 -28.22 -11.55 -41.14
C ALA A 356 -27.82 -12.44 -39.95
N ALA A 357 -26.62 -13.04 -39.96
CA ALA A 357 -26.11 -13.86 -38.86
C ALA A 357 -25.24 -13.06 -37.89
N THR A 358 -24.92 -11.80 -38.20
CA THR A 358 -24.03 -10.96 -37.40
C THR A 358 -24.76 -10.42 -36.17
N VAL A 359 -24.31 -10.80 -34.99
CA VAL A 359 -24.80 -10.33 -33.69
C VAL A 359 -24.19 -8.96 -33.34
N GLY A 360 -22.93 -8.75 -33.70
CA GLY A 360 -22.21 -7.49 -33.52
C GLY A 360 -20.97 -7.42 -34.40
N LEU A 361 -20.64 -6.24 -34.90
CA LEU A 361 -19.45 -5.96 -35.71
C LEU A 361 -18.81 -4.65 -35.26
N TRP A 362 -17.83 -4.73 -34.39
CA TRP A 362 -17.13 -3.59 -33.81
C TRP A 362 -15.91 -3.23 -34.64
N THR A 363 -15.82 -1.96 -35.06
CA THR A 363 -14.66 -1.40 -35.77
C THR A 363 -14.24 -0.10 -35.11
N ALA A 364 -12.92 0.15 -35.03
CA ALA A 364 -12.45 1.37 -34.38
C ALA A 364 -12.77 2.60 -35.24
N ALA A 365 -13.29 3.63 -34.57
CA ALA A 365 -13.52 4.94 -35.14
C ALA A 365 -13.05 6.01 -34.14
N VAL A 366 -12.94 7.24 -34.65
CA VAL A 366 -12.78 8.43 -33.82
C VAL A 366 -14.09 9.18 -33.91
N ASP A 367 -14.76 9.40 -32.77
CA ASP A 367 -16.03 10.13 -32.76
C ASP A 367 -15.81 11.65 -32.92
N GLU A 368 -16.90 12.41 -33.00
CA GLU A 368 -16.87 13.87 -33.14
C GLU A 368 -16.16 14.58 -31.97
N ARG A 369 -15.92 13.87 -30.86
CA ARG A 369 -15.25 14.35 -29.64
C ARG A 369 -13.76 14.02 -29.62
N GLY A 370 -13.25 13.25 -30.59
CA GLY A 370 -11.85 12.85 -30.70
C GLY A 370 -11.51 11.52 -30.02
N ASP A 371 -12.50 10.81 -29.48
CA ASP A 371 -12.28 9.60 -28.69
C ASP A 371 -12.30 8.34 -29.56
N THR A 372 -11.45 7.37 -29.22
CA THR A 372 -11.54 6.02 -29.82
C THR A 372 -12.81 5.35 -29.31
N VAL A 373 -13.71 5.05 -30.23
CA VAL A 373 -14.91 4.24 -29.99
C VAL A 373 -14.86 3.02 -30.90
N LEU A 374 -15.40 1.89 -30.46
CA LEU A 374 -15.62 0.77 -31.36
C LEU A 374 -17.09 0.79 -31.81
N ARG A 375 -17.33 1.22 -33.04
CA ARG A 375 -18.68 1.34 -33.60
C ARG A 375 -19.20 -0.02 -34.02
N ASP A 376 -20.41 -0.36 -33.59
CA ASP A 376 -21.09 -1.57 -34.01
C ASP A 376 -21.85 -1.34 -35.32
N ALA A 377 -21.31 -1.88 -36.41
CA ALA A 377 -21.91 -1.81 -37.74
C ALA A 377 -23.00 -2.88 -37.98
N SER A 378 -23.35 -3.69 -36.97
CA SER A 378 -24.46 -4.64 -37.06
C SER A 378 -25.82 -3.94 -36.99
N ALA A 379 -26.89 -4.70 -37.24
CA ALA A 379 -28.26 -4.22 -37.06
C ALA A 379 -28.59 -3.87 -35.59
N ARG A 380 -27.73 -4.21 -34.61
CA ARG A 380 -27.94 -3.92 -33.19
C ARG A 380 -27.47 -2.51 -32.79
N GLY A 381 -26.47 -1.94 -33.47
CA GLY A 381 -25.92 -0.62 -33.13
C GLY A 381 -25.42 -0.52 -31.68
N ASN A 382 -24.80 -1.60 -31.18
CA ASN A 382 -24.29 -1.71 -29.82
C ASN A 382 -22.83 -1.25 -29.70
N ASP A 383 -22.58 0.04 -29.89
CA ASP A 383 -21.23 0.63 -29.77
C ASP A 383 -20.55 0.29 -28.44
N ALA A 384 -19.23 0.15 -28.46
CA ALA A 384 -18.41 -0.03 -27.27
C ALA A 384 -17.61 1.25 -26.96
N GLU A 385 -17.77 1.76 -25.74
CA GLU A 385 -17.28 3.08 -25.32
C GLU A 385 -16.08 3.00 -24.34
N PRO A 386 -15.18 4.02 -24.34
CA PRO A 386 -14.10 4.14 -23.36
C PRO A 386 -14.60 4.57 -21.97
N THR A 387 -13.92 4.14 -20.91
CA THR A 387 -14.50 4.04 -19.56
C THR A 387 -14.22 5.19 -18.58
N ARG A 388 -13.69 6.36 -19.02
CA ARG A 388 -13.45 7.52 -18.13
C ARG A 388 -13.56 8.88 -18.82
N ASN A 389 -14.30 9.80 -18.20
CA ASN A 389 -14.31 11.21 -18.54
C ASN A 389 -14.32 12.07 -17.25
N GLY A 390 -13.78 13.29 -17.31
CA GLY A 390 -13.68 14.15 -16.12
C GLY A 390 -15.01 14.65 -15.57
N GLY A 391 -16.09 14.63 -16.35
CA GLY A 391 -17.44 14.97 -15.89
C GLY A 391 -17.99 13.89 -14.97
N ASP A 392 -17.94 12.65 -15.43
CA ASP A 392 -18.35 11.46 -14.66
C ASP A 392 -17.55 11.33 -13.37
N LEU A 393 -16.26 11.68 -13.36
CA LEU A 393 -15.48 11.72 -12.13
C LEU A 393 -16.08 12.68 -11.10
N LEU A 394 -16.39 13.91 -11.49
CA LEU A 394 -16.99 14.91 -10.60
C LEU A 394 -18.38 14.48 -10.13
N GLU A 395 -19.21 13.91 -11.00
CA GLU A 395 -20.51 13.35 -10.64
C GLU A 395 -20.36 12.17 -9.65
N SER A 396 -19.37 11.31 -9.87
CA SER A 396 -19.02 10.21 -8.96
C SER A 396 -18.57 10.73 -7.59
N MET A 397 -17.82 11.83 -7.54
CA MET A 397 -17.44 12.48 -6.29
C MET A 397 -18.67 12.98 -5.51
N LEU A 398 -19.65 13.60 -6.20
CA LEU A 398 -20.91 14.02 -5.57
C LEU A 398 -21.67 12.82 -5.01
N LEU A 399 -21.79 11.74 -5.78
CA LEU A 399 -22.44 10.51 -5.34
C LEU A 399 -21.74 9.86 -4.13
N CYS A 400 -20.41 9.93 -4.06
CA CYS A 400 -19.66 9.50 -2.88
C CYS A 400 -19.98 10.35 -1.63
N LEU A 401 -20.19 11.65 -1.78
CA LEU A 401 -20.61 12.51 -0.66
C LEU A 401 -22.06 12.22 -0.24
N ASP A 402 -22.94 11.91 -1.19
CA ASP A 402 -24.31 11.48 -0.89
C ASP A 402 -24.35 10.13 -0.18
N ALA A 403 -23.48 9.19 -0.57
CA ALA A 403 -23.28 7.93 0.13
C ALA A 403 -22.84 8.16 1.59
N ALA A 404 -21.89 9.07 1.81
CA ALA A 404 -21.44 9.40 3.16
C ALA A 404 -22.55 10.02 4.02
N GLU A 405 -23.48 10.77 3.42
CA GLU A 405 -24.66 11.31 4.11
C GLU A 405 -25.69 10.22 4.46
N ILE A 406 -25.94 9.26 3.55
CA ILE A 406 -26.76 8.08 3.86
C ILE A 406 -26.19 7.33 5.07
N TRP A 407 -24.87 7.14 5.07
CA TRP A 407 -24.16 6.48 6.14
C TRP A 407 -24.30 7.22 7.49
N ARG A 408 -24.23 8.56 7.48
CA ARG A 408 -24.48 9.42 8.64
C ARG A 408 -25.92 9.30 9.16
N GLN A 409 -26.90 9.35 8.26
CA GLN A 409 -28.31 9.27 8.64
C GLN A 409 -28.66 7.92 9.26
N ARG A 410 -28.11 6.82 8.75
CA ARG A 410 -28.30 5.48 9.35
C ARG A 410 -27.69 5.38 10.75
N HIS A 411 -26.55 6.02 10.98
CA HIS A 411 -25.95 6.09 12.32
C HIS A 411 -26.80 6.90 13.30
N LEU A 412 -27.37 8.03 12.85
CA LEU A 412 -28.31 8.81 13.67
C LEU A 412 -29.55 8.00 14.05
N THR A 413 -30.16 7.29 13.08
CA THR A 413 -31.31 6.42 13.35
C THR A 413 -30.96 5.35 14.37
N LEU A 414 -29.81 4.68 14.22
CA LEU A 414 -29.35 3.67 15.17
C LEU A 414 -29.12 4.26 16.56
N LEU A 415 -28.56 5.47 16.67
CA LEU A 415 -28.40 6.15 17.94
C LEU A 415 -29.75 6.47 18.59
N ASP A 416 -30.74 6.95 17.84
CA ASP A 416 -32.08 7.21 18.38
C ASP A 416 -32.74 5.92 18.89
N GLU A 417 -32.54 4.79 18.21
CA GLU A 417 -32.96 3.47 18.69
C GLU A 417 -32.25 3.09 20.01
N ARG A 418 -30.93 3.31 20.10
CA ARG A 418 -30.16 3.04 21.34
C ARG A 418 -30.59 3.95 22.48
N ILE A 419 -30.84 5.23 22.23
CA ILE A 419 -31.35 6.20 23.22
C ILE A 419 -32.72 5.77 23.74
N ALA A 420 -33.60 5.28 22.87
CA ALA A 420 -34.93 4.81 23.26
C ALA A 420 -34.87 3.50 24.09
N ALA A 421 -33.86 2.67 23.85
CA ALA A 421 -33.68 1.37 24.50
C ALA A 421 -32.78 1.38 25.75
N SER A 422 -32.23 2.53 26.14
CA SER A 422 -31.30 2.69 27.28
C SER A 422 -31.81 3.71 28.29
N ASP A 423 -31.20 3.70 29.48
CA ASP A 423 -31.44 4.67 30.56
C ASP A 423 -30.12 5.13 31.20
N GLY A 424 -30.22 6.06 32.15
CA GLY A 424 -29.08 6.58 32.91
C GLY A 424 -27.93 7.14 32.05
N GLU A 425 -26.70 6.86 32.50
CA GLU A 425 -25.46 7.35 31.88
C GLU A 425 -25.27 6.83 30.45
N GLU A 426 -25.73 5.62 30.15
CA GLU A 426 -25.63 5.04 28.81
C GLU A 426 -26.47 5.85 27.81
N ARG A 427 -27.72 6.14 28.18
CA ARG A 427 -28.61 6.98 27.35
C ARG A 427 -28.04 8.37 27.13
N GLU A 428 -27.47 8.98 28.17
CA GLU A 428 -26.82 10.30 28.07
C GLU A 428 -25.61 10.26 27.13
N THR A 429 -24.82 9.19 27.17
CA THR A 429 -23.67 9.00 26.28
C THR A 429 -24.13 8.93 24.82
N TYR A 430 -25.13 8.10 24.50
CA TYR A 430 -25.67 8.04 23.14
C TYR A 430 -26.26 9.38 22.67
N ALA A 431 -26.95 10.11 23.55
CA ALA A 431 -27.49 11.43 23.21
C ALA A 431 -26.38 12.43 22.87
N ARG A 432 -25.29 12.47 23.65
CA ARG A 432 -24.14 13.35 23.37
C ARG A 432 -23.48 13.02 22.03
N VAL A 433 -23.27 11.73 21.74
CA VAL A 433 -22.70 11.29 20.45
C VAL A 433 -23.62 11.65 19.28
N ARG A 434 -24.93 11.45 19.45
CA ARG A 434 -25.92 11.85 18.45
C ARG A 434 -25.85 13.34 18.18
N ASP A 435 -25.83 14.15 19.23
CA ASP A 435 -25.79 15.61 19.11
C ASP A 435 -24.52 16.10 18.41
N ALA A 436 -23.37 15.44 18.63
CA ALA A 436 -22.16 15.70 17.85
C ALA A 436 -22.35 15.35 16.35
N LEU A 437 -22.91 14.18 16.02
CA LEU A 437 -23.09 13.71 14.64
C LEU A 437 -24.22 14.43 13.86
N LEU A 438 -25.12 15.15 14.55
CA LEU A 438 -26.19 15.91 13.89
C LEU A 438 -25.64 16.97 12.92
N HIS A 439 -24.48 17.56 13.24
CA HIS A 439 -23.90 18.66 12.47
C HIS A 439 -22.82 18.22 11.47
N VAL A 440 -21.95 17.29 11.88
CA VAL A 440 -20.73 16.88 11.17
C VAL A 440 -20.87 15.51 10.52
N PRO A 441 -20.09 15.18 9.46
CA PRO A 441 -19.14 16.02 8.73
C PRO A 441 -19.78 16.90 7.64
N GLU A 442 -21.11 17.00 7.59
CA GLU A 442 -21.79 17.82 6.57
C GLU A 442 -21.38 19.30 6.65
N ASN A 443 -21.18 19.80 7.87
CA ASN A 443 -20.72 21.16 8.16
C ASN A 443 -19.41 21.12 8.96
N PRO A 444 -18.63 22.22 8.98
CA PRO A 444 -17.46 22.36 9.84
C PRO A 444 -17.81 22.17 11.34
N PRO A 445 -16.97 21.48 12.13
CA PRO A 445 -17.22 21.27 13.55
C PRO A 445 -17.20 22.58 14.35
N ARG A 446 -17.96 22.66 15.43
CA ARG A 446 -18.10 23.88 16.26
C ARG A 446 -17.34 23.81 17.58
N ASN A 447 -17.01 22.60 18.01
CA ASN A 447 -16.39 22.23 19.28
C ASN A 447 -15.49 20.99 19.08
N PHE A 448 -14.74 20.61 20.10
CA PHE A 448 -13.77 19.52 20.04
C PHE A 448 -14.42 18.15 19.82
N HIS A 449 -15.56 17.88 20.46
CA HIS A 449 -16.26 16.59 20.29
C HIS A 449 -16.73 16.40 18.84
N GLU A 450 -17.33 17.43 18.25
CA GLU A 450 -17.69 17.47 16.83
C GLU A 450 -16.46 17.32 15.93
N ALA A 451 -15.32 17.93 16.27
CA ALA A 451 -14.10 17.83 15.46
C ALA A 451 -13.53 16.40 15.45
N VAL A 452 -13.46 15.73 16.61
CA VAL A 452 -13.02 14.33 16.72
C VAL A 452 -14.02 13.40 15.99
N GLN A 453 -15.32 13.58 16.21
CA GLN A 453 -16.36 12.81 15.54
C GLN A 453 -16.32 13.00 14.03
N SER A 454 -16.14 14.22 13.54
CA SER A 454 -16.04 14.54 12.11
C SER A 454 -14.81 13.88 11.48
N LEU A 455 -13.64 14.03 12.10
CA LEU A 455 -12.39 13.43 11.61
C LEU A 455 -12.51 11.91 11.54
N TRP A 456 -13.00 11.28 12.62
CA TRP A 456 -13.19 9.83 12.67
C TRP A 456 -14.20 9.35 11.62
N PHE A 457 -15.33 10.04 11.45
CA PHE A 457 -16.36 9.65 10.50
C PHE A 457 -15.85 9.72 9.05
N MET A 458 -15.17 10.82 8.67
CA MET A 458 -14.54 10.94 7.35
C MET A 458 -13.51 9.82 7.12
N TYR A 459 -12.64 9.59 8.11
CA TYR A 459 -11.60 8.57 8.06
C TYR A 459 -12.16 7.15 7.92
N ALA A 460 -13.14 6.80 8.75
CA ALA A 460 -13.73 5.48 8.76
C ALA A 460 -14.48 5.17 7.46
N PHE A 461 -15.13 6.16 6.83
CA PHE A 461 -15.78 5.96 5.53
C PHE A 461 -14.77 5.75 4.40
N GLN A 462 -13.67 6.53 4.40
CA GLN A 462 -12.55 6.32 3.46
C GLN A 462 -12.02 4.89 3.57
N ARG A 463 -11.74 4.44 4.80
CA ARG A 463 -11.28 3.07 5.07
C ARG A 463 -12.27 2.02 4.60
N LEU A 464 -13.54 2.20 4.93
CA LEU A 464 -14.60 1.27 4.55
C LEU A 464 -14.63 1.03 3.05
N MET A 465 -14.29 2.06 2.26
CA MET A 465 -14.24 2.01 0.82
C MET A 465 -12.84 1.76 0.24
N GLY A 466 -11.96 1.12 1.02
CA GLY A 466 -10.65 0.66 0.57
C GLY A 466 -9.59 1.77 0.44
N ASN A 467 -9.82 2.97 1.00
CA ASN A 467 -8.83 4.05 1.00
C ASN A 467 -8.11 4.11 2.34
N TRP A 468 -6.85 3.69 2.35
CA TRP A 468 -6.02 3.54 3.55
C TRP A 468 -5.04 4.70 3.65
N SER A 469 -5.55 5.85 4.09
CA SER A 469 -4.74 7.05 4.29
C SER A 469 -4.17 7.15 5.70
N GLY A 470 -3.02 7.83 5.83
CA GLY A 470 -2.60 8.40 7.11
C GLY A 470 -3.58 9.48 7.59
N ILE A 471 -3.54 9.79 8.89
CA ILE A 471 -4.31 10.90 9.50
C ILE A 471 -3.58 12.23 9.31
N GLY A 472 -2.25 12.21 9.40
CA GLY A 472 -1.42 13.42 9.33
C GLY A 472 -1.40 14.18 10.66
N ARG A 473 -1.41 15.52 10.60
CA ARG A 473 -1.17 16.41 11.75
C ARG A 473 -2.41 16.60 12.61
N ILE A 474 -2.72 15.59 13.43
CA ILE A 474 -3.96 15.55 14.21
C ILE A 474 -4.07 16.69 15.23
N ASP A 475 -2.96 17.12 15.81
CA ASP A 475 -2.93 18.22 16.77
C ASP A 475 -3.12 19.58 16.10
N GLU A 476 -2.63 19.78 14.88
CA GLU A 476 -2.95 20.97 14.07
C GLU A 476 -4.45 21.00 13.71
N MET A 477 -5.02 19.83 13.37
CA MET A 477 -6.43 19.73 13.00
C MET A 477 -7.40 19.96 14.17
N LEU A 478 -7.07 19.43 15.35
CA LEU A 478 -7.99 19.39 16.50
C LEU A 478 -7.66 20.41 17.60
N GLY A 479 -6.41 20.87 17.67
CA GLY A 479 -5.89 21.78 18.71
C GLY A 479 -6.75 23.02 18.93
N PRO A 480 -7.07 23.79 17.87
CA PRO A 480 -7.88 25.01 18.01
C PRO A 480 -9.26 24.78 18.65
N TYR A 481 -9.89 23.63 18.41
CA TYR A 481 -11.18 23.29 19.00
C TYR A 481 -11.05 22.96 20.48
N LEU A 482 -10.01 22.19 20.87
CA LEU A 482 -9.77 21.85 22.27
C LEU A 482 -9.42 23.08 23.10
N GLU A 483 -8.54 23.94 22.59
CA GLU A 483 -8.13 25.17 23.28
C GLU A 483 -9.32 26.09 23.55
N LYS A 484 -10.18 26.27 22.53
CA LYS A 484 -11.42 27.05 22.67
C LYS A 484 -12.33 26.45 23.74
N ASP A 485 -12.63 25.15 23.65
CA ASP A 485 -13.59 24.51 24.56
C ASP A 485 -13.11 24.50 26.01
N LEU A 486 -11.79 24.32 26.24
CA LEU A 486 -11.18 24.42 27.56
C LEU A 486 -11.26 25.85 28.11
N ALA A 487 -11.03 26.86 27.28
CA ALA A 487 -11.11 28.26 27.68
C ALA A 487 -12.55 28.70 28.00
N GLU A 488 -13.53 28.16 27.28
CA GLU A 488 -14.96 28.42 27.49
C GLU A 488 -15.58 27.52 28.58
N GLY A 489 -14.84 26.53 29.09
CA GLY A 489 -15.32 25.58 30.09
C GLY A 489 -16.42 24.64 29.58
N ILE A 490 -16.46 24.40 28.25
CA ILE A 490 -17.43 23.51 27.60
C ILE A 490 -17.17 22.05 28.00
N LEU A 491 -15.89 21.69 28.16
CA LEU A 491 -15.45 20.36 28.58
C LEU A 491 -14.16 20.47 29.39
N THR A 492 -13.87 19.41 30.13
CA THR A 492 -12.64 19.25 30.92
C THR A 492 -11.57 18.49 30.15
N MET A 493 -10.30 18.60 30.57
CA MET A 493 -9.20 17.84 29.98
C MET A 493 -9.42 16.32 30.05
N ASP A 494 -10.07 15.83 31.11
CA ASP A 494 -10.35 14.40 31.26
C ASP A 494 -11.46 13.94 30.30
N GLU A 495 -12.50 14.76 30.08
CA GLU A 495 -13.51 14.50 29.06
C GLU A 495 -12.92 14.52 27.65
N ALA A 496 -12.03 15.48 27.34
CA ALA A 496 -11.29 15.50 26.08
C ALA A 496 -10.46 14.23 25.88
N ARG A 497 -9.76 13.78 26.94
CA ARG A 497 -8.90 12.60 26.90
C ARG A 497 -9.71 11.36 26.55
N ASP A 498 -10.83 11.20 27.23
CA ASP A 498 -11.75 10.10 26.96
C ASP A 498 -12.33 10.14 25.55
N ILE A 499 -12.76 11.32 25.05
CA ILE A 499 -13.30 11.46 23.69
C ILE A 499 -12.24 11.08 22.65
N LEU A 500 -11.02 11.62 22.76
CA LEU A 500 -9.98 11.35 21.77
C LEU A 500 -9.43 9.93 21.90
N ALA A 501 -9.40 9.32 23.09
CA ALA A 501 -8.99 7.93 23.27
C ALA A 501 -9.83 6.95 22.45
N HIS A 502 -11.12 7.25 22.25
CA HIS A 502 -11.97 6.45 21.39
C HIS A 502 -11.49 6.46 19.94
N PHE A 503 -10.81 7.50 19.47
CA PHE A 503 -10.20 7.49 18.13
C PHE A 503 -9.25 6.30 17.96
N TRP A 504 -8.38 6.06 18.94
CA TRP A 504 -7.47 4.91 18.95
C TRP A 504 -8.21 3.59 19.05
N ILE A 505 -9.18 3.48 19.97
CA ILE A 505 -9.93 2.25 20.21
C ILE A 505 -10.70 1.83 18.94
N LYS A 506 -11.34 2.79 18.28
CA LYS A 506 -12.14 2.54 17.09
C LYS A 506 -11.27 2.07 15.91
N GLY A 507 -10.08 2.65 15.73
CA GLY A 507 -9.14 2.19 14.70
C GLY A 507 -8.26 1.02 15.12
N CYS A 508 -8.75 0.16 16.01
CA CYS A 508 -8.24 -1.20 16.14
C CYS A 508 -9.37 -2.24 16.23
N GLU A 509 -10.60 -1.88 15.85
CA GLU A 509 -11.75 -2.79 15.87
C GLU A 509 -11.65 -3.98 14.90
N TRP A 510 -10.72 -3.98 13.94
CA TRP A 510 -10.44 -5.13 13.07
C TRP A 510 -9.53 -6.16 13.72
N ILE A 511 -8.93 -5.88 14.87
CA ILE A 511 -8.10 -6.83 15.58
C ILE A 511 -8.88 -8.15 15.75
N GLY A 512 -8.27 -9.26 15.36
CA GLY A 512 -8.90 -10.58 15.38
C GLY A 512 -9.84 -10.89 14.21
N ALA A 513 -9.99 -10.01 13.22
CA ALA A 513 -10.74 -10.28 11.98
C ALA A 513 -10.09 -11.35 11.11
N PHE A 514 -8.76 -11.50 11.20
CA PHE A 514 -8.00 -12.50 10.47
C PHE A 514 -7.07 -13.25 11.42
N GLU A 515 -6.81 -14.53 11.12
CA GLU A 515 -5.63 -15.21 11.64
C GLU A 515 -4.40 -14.65 10.92
N THR A 516 -3.86 -13.55 11.43
CA THR A 516 -2.66 -12.92 10.88
C THR A 516 -1.44 -13.79 11.19
N ARG A 517 -0.81 -14.32 10.13
CA ARG A 517 0.51 -14.95 10.18
C ARG A 517 1.34 -14.33 9.05
N GLY A 518 2.27 -13.45 9.40
CA GLY A 518 3.02 -12.64 8.43
C GLY A 518 3.76 -11.49 9.12
N SER A 519 3.67 -10.28 8.54
CA SER A 519 4.21 -9.03 9.07
C SER A 519 3.45 -8.46 10.28
N GLY A 520 2.46 -9.20 10.77
CA GLY A 520 1.63 -8.84 11.92
C GLY A 520 0.26 -8.31 11.53
N ASP A 521 -0.39 -7.66 12.48
CA ASP A 521 -1.83 -7.35 12.45
C ASP A 521 -2.16 -5.86 12.57
N ALA A 522 -1.14 -5.02 12.52
CA ALA A 522 -1.23 -3.59 12.75
C ALA A 522 -0.59 -2.77 11.61
N GLN A 523 -0.36 -3.40 10.45
CA GLN A 523 0.17 -2.74 9.25
C GLN A 523 -0.95 -2.00 8.49
N HIS A 524 -1.56 -1.01 9.15
CA HIS A 524 -2.74 -0.32 8.64
C HIS A 524 -2.53 1.14 8.23
N TYR A 525 -1.29 1.65 8.26
CA TYR A 525 -0.94 2.98 7.74
C TYR A 525 -1.70 4.17 8.38
N GLN A 526 -2.03 4.07 9.67
CA GLN A 526 -2.75 5.12 10.43
C GLN A 526 -1.83 6.20 10.99
N ASN A 527 -0.93 6.73 10.15
CA ASN A 527 0.13 7.60 10.64
C ASN A 527 -0.39 8.90 11.24
N ILE A 528 0.16 9.26 12.40
CA ILE A 528 -0.12 10.49 13.11
C ILE A 528 1.18 11.28 13.25
N ILE A 529 1.10 12.57 12.92
CA ILE A 529 2.16 13.53 13.14
C ILE A 529 1.72 14.50 14.24
N LEU A 530 2.66 14.83 15.14
CA LEU A 530 2.46 15.78 16.22
C LEU A 530 3.55 16.85 16.19
N SER A 531 3.27 18.00 16.80
CA SER A 531 4.20 19.11 17.05
C SER A 531 4.76 19.70 15.75
N GLY A 532 5.78 20.54 15.87
CA GLY A 532 6.46 21.19 14.76
C GLY A 532 5.83 22.53 14.40
N VAL A 533 6.14 23.04 13.22
CA VAL A 533 5.62 24.35 12.76
C VAL A 533 4.53 24.23 11.70
N ASN A 534 3.61 25.19 11.66
CA ASN A 534 2.60 25.33 10.60
C ASN A 534 3.20 26.01 9.33
N ALA A 535 2.38 26.24 8.30
CA ALA A 535 2.81 26.93 7.07
C ALA A 535 3.49 28.29 7.33
N ALA A 536 2.99 29.05 8.31
CA ALA A 536 3.52 30.35 8.70
C ALA A 536 4.85 30.26 9.49
N GLY A 537 5.23 29.07 9.95
CA GLY A 537 6.41 28.84 10.79
C GLY A 537 6.14 28.98 12.29
N GLU A 538 4.87 28.96 12.71
CA GLU A 538 4.46 29.05 14.11
C GLU A 538 4.35 27.66 14.73
N ASP A 539 4.70 27.53 16.02
CA ASP A 539 4.64 26.25 16.75
C ASP A 539 3.20 25.72 16.86
N VAL A 540 3.03 24.44 16.56
CA VAL A 540 1.75 23.72 16.61
C VAL A 540 1.56 23.00 17.95
N THR A 541 2.62 22.84 18.75
CA THR A 541 2.57 22.11 20.03
C THR A 541 1.46 22.63 20.95
N ASN A 542 0.41 21.83 21.15
CA ASN A 542 -0.80 22.25 21.87
C ASN A 542 -1.37 21.16 22.79
N ALA A 543 -2.52 21.41 23.40
CA ALA A 543 -3.17 20.48 24.33
C ALA A 543 -3.40 19.08 23.75
N VAL A 544 -3.73 18.97 22.45
CA VAL A 544 -3.91 17.68 21.75
C VAL A 544 -2.59 16.92 21.66
N THR A 545 -1.46 17.60 21.42
CA THR A 545 -0.12 16.98 21.41
C THR A 545 0.15 16.18 22.68
N TRP A 546 -0.10 16.79 23.85
CA TRP A 546 0.11 16.14 25.15
C TRP A 546 -0.88 15.02 25.40
N LEU A 547 -2.14 15.26 25.03
CA LEU A 547 -3.24 14.33 25.24
C LEU A 547 -3.06 13.04 24.41
N VAL A 548 -2.53 13.13 23.19
CA VAL A 548 -2.18 11.95 22.39
C VAL A 548 -1.08 11.13 23.07
N LEU A 549 -0.03 11.77 23.59
CA LEU A 549 1.05 11.08 24.32
C LEU A 549 0.51 10.39 25.59
N ASP A 550 -0.47 11.01 26.27
CA ASP A 550 -1.16 10.42 27.41
C ASP A 550 -1.99 9.18 27.05
N ILE A 551 -2.75 9.24 25.95
CA ILE A 551 -3.57 8.12 25.49
C ILE A 551 -2.67 6.94 25.12
N VAL A 552 -1.59 7.18 24.40
CA VAL A 552 -0.71 6.12 23.89
C VAL A 552 0.05 5.43 25.02
N GLU A 553 0.52 6.19 26.02
CA GLU A 553 1.16 5.64 27.22
C GLU A 553 0.21 4.79 28.08
N GLU A 554 -1.11 4.97 27.96
CA GLU A 554 -2.08 4.18 28.73
C GLU A 554 -2.67 3.01 27.94
N LEU A 555 -2.98 3.19 26.65
CA LEU A 555 -3.66 2.19 25.83
C LEU A 555 -2.74 1.22 25.11
N HIS A 556 -1.51 1.64 24.77
CA HIS A 556 -0.52 0.79 24.07
C HIS A 556 -0.97 0.21 22.73
N ILE A 557 -1.94 0.86 22.09
CA ILE A 557 -2.44 0.45 20.77
C ILE A 557 -1.36 0.74 19.72
N SER A 558 -0.85 -0.32 19.09
CA SER A 558 0.26 -0.25 18.12
C SER A 558 -0.14 0.12 16.70
N ASP A 559 -1.44 0.10 16.39
CA ASP A 559 -2.00 0.32 15.04
C ASP A 559 -1.85 1.76 14.52
N TYR A 560 -1.31 2.67 15.34
CA TYR A 560 -1.05 4.06 15.01
C TYR A 560 0.44 4.36 15.14
N PRO A 561 1.22 4.33 14.05
CA PRO A 561 2.56 4.87 14.08
C PRO A 561 2.49 6.38 14.33
N ILE A 562 3.20 6.86 15.34
CA ILE A 562 3.23 8.27 15.74
C ILE A 562 4.63 8.81 15.55
N ALA A 563 4.75 9.98 14.92
CA ALA A 563 6.00 10.72 14.91
C ALA A 563 5.81 12.15 15.44
N VAL A 564 6.66 12.53 16.38
CA VAL A 564 6.70 13.89 16.91
C VAL A 564 7.76 14.69 16.16
N ARG A 565 7.36 15.81 15.56
CA ARG A 565 8.28 16.76 14.93
C ARG A 565 8.96 17.59 16.01
N VAL A 566 10.27 17.43 16.12
CA VAL A 566 11.11 18.21 17.03
C VAL A 566 12.10 19.05 16.22
N ASN A 567 12.45 20.22 16.72
CA ASN A 567 13.39 21.16 16.11
C ASN A 567 14.27 21.79 17.19
N ARG A 568 15.18 22.69 16.79
CA ARG A 568 16.08 23.40 17.73
C ARG A 568 15.38 24.20 18.84
N ASN A 569 14.11 24.55 18.65
CA ASN A 569 13.31 25.33 19.59
C ASN A 569 12.39 24.46 20.45
N THR A 570 12.37 23.13 20.23
CA THR A 570 11.53 22.22 20.99
C THR A 570 11.87 22.29 22.49
N PRO A 571 10.88 22.52 23.37
CA PRO A 571 11.13 22.67 24.79
C PRO A 571 11.50 21.32 25.43
N GLU A 572 12.38 21.35 26.42
CA GLU A 572 12.86 20.15 27.13
C GLU A 572 11.72 19.27 27.68
N LYS A 573 10.62 19.90 28.13
CA LYS A 573 9.44 19.18 28.61
C LYS A 573 8.84 18.22 27.57
N LEU A 574 8.92 18.54 26.27
CA LEU A 574 8.39 17.68 25.21
C LEU A 574 9.32 16.49 24.97
N PHE A 575 10.63 16.69 24.92
CA PHE A 575 11.60 15.59 24.88
C PHE A 575 11.44 14.63 26.06
N ARG A 576 11.26 15.17 27.26
CA ARG A 576 11.00 14.37 28.47
C ARG A 576 9.71 13.58 28.36
N ARG A 577 8.61 14.20 27.89
CA ARG A 577 7.34 13.49 27.69
C ARG A 577 7.44 12.37 26.67
N ILE A 578 8.11 12.59 25.55
CA ILE A 578 8.36 11.54 24.54
C ILE A 578 9.14 10.37 25.18
N ALA A 579 10.17 10.67 25.95
CA ALA A 579 10.97 9.65 26.66
C ALA A 579 10.15 8.86 27.69
N GLU A 580 9.24 9.54 28.41
CA GLU A 580 8.31 8.89 29.33
C GLU A 580 7.42 7.88 28.61
N VAL A 581 6.86 8.23 27.44
CA VAL A 581 6.05 7.30 26.64
C VAL A 581 6.91 6.14 26.10
N GLN A 582 8.05 6.44 25.48
CA GLN A 582 8.92 5.44 24.85
C GLN A 582 9.43 4.38 25.83
N ARG A 583 9.64 4.72 27.11
CA ARG A 583 10.10 3.76 28.13
C ARG A 583 9.12 2.60 28.39
N HIS A 584 7.84 2.76 28.04
CA HIS A 584 6.82 1.71 28.18
C HIS A 584 6.89 0.66 27.06
N GLY A 585 7.75 0.85 26.06
CA GLY A 585 7.92 -0.06 24.92
C GLY A 585 6.85 0.10 23.84
N GLY A 586 6.71 -0.92 22.99
CA GLY A 586 5.68 -0.97 21.93
C GLY A 586 6.06 -0.24 20.64
N GLY A 587 7.16 0.52 20.66
CA GLY A 587 7.71 1.19 19.49
C GLY A 587 6.74 2.12 18.76
N VAL A 588 5.77 2.71 19.47
CA VAL A 588 4.68 3.48 18.82
C VAL A 588 5.12 4.90 18.45
N VAL A 589 6.00 5.52 19.25
CA VAL A 589 6.41 6.93 19.11
C VAL A 589 7.83 7.07 18.59
N ALA A 590 7.97 7.79 17.48
CA ALA A 590 9.22 8.19 16.84
C ALA A 590 9.40 9.72 16.86
N ILE A 591 10.56 10.21 16.42
CA ILE A 591 10.79 11.65 16.21
C ILE A 591 11.35 11.96 14.83
N TYR A 592 10.88 13.07 14.26
CA TYR A 592 11.53 13.75 13.13
C TYR A 592 12.38 14.90 13.65
N ASN A 593 13.57 15.07 13.09
CA ASN A 593 14.23 16.37 13.13
C ASN A 593 13.65 17.25 12.02
N GLU A 594 12.73 18.12 12.41
CA GLU A 594 11.98 18.96 11.50
C GLU A 594 12.87 19.93 10.71
N ASP A 595 13.94 20.47 11.32
CA ASP A 595 14.82 21.41 10.63
C ASP A 595 15.46 20.76 9.39
N VAL A 596 15.97 19.54 9.55
CA VAL A 596 16.59 18.75 8.46
C VAL A 596 15.53 18.28 7.45
N ALA A 597 14.36 17.86 7.93
CA ALA A 597 13.25 17.43 7.07
C ALA A 597 12.76 18.56 6.15
N ILE A 598 12.48 19.74 6.71
CA ILE A 598 12.05 20.92 5.95
C ILE A 598 13.15 21.34 4.98
N GLU A 599 14.42 21.38 5.42
CA GLU A 599 15.52 21.72 4.54
C GLU A 599 15.67 20.74 3.37
N ALA A 600 15.50 19.43 3.61
CA ALA A 600 15.53 18.41 2.55
C ALA A 600 14.43 18.63 1.50
N LEU A 601 13.21 18.88 1.95
CA LEU A 601 12.06 19.13 1.06
C LEU A 601 12.23 20.44 0.27
N VAL A 602 12.71 21.51 0.91
CA VAL A 602 12.99 22.80 0.23
C VAL A 602 14.12 22.67 -0.78
N LYS A 603 15.23 22.00 -0.42
CA LYS A 603 16.34 21.72 -1.35
C LYS A 603 15.89 20.88 -2.54
N PHE A 604 14.98 19.95 -2.32
CA PHE A 604 14.39 19.16 -3.41
C PHE A 604 13.50 19.99 -4.33
N GLY A 605 12.88 21.07 -3.83
CA GLY A 605 12.16 22.06 -4.64
C GLY A 605 10.72 22.33 -4.21
N TYR A 606 10.28 21.82 -3.05
CA TYR A 606 8.97 22.19 -2.51
C TYR A 606 8.98 23.63 -1.97
N PRO A 607 7.87 24.39 -2.12
CA PRO A 607 7.74 25.69 -1.45
C PRO A 607 7.88 25.54 0.07
N VAL A 608 8.49 26.51 0.74
CA VAL A 608 8.82 26.42 2.18
C VAL A 608 7.56 26.29 3.05
N GLU A 609 6.50 27.01 2.69
CA GLU A 609 5.20 26.97 3.36
C GLU A 609 4.54 25.59 3.26
N GLU A 610 4.75 24.87 2.16
CA GLU A 610 4.25 23.50 2.00
C GLU A 610 5.16 22.49 2.67
N ALA A 611 6.47 22.64 2.51
CA ALA A 611 7.47 21.80 3.19
C ALA A 611 7.28 21.83 4.71
N ARG A 612 6.91 22.97 5.31
CA ARG A 612 6.53 23.08 6.73
C ARG A 612 5.30 22.27 7.10
N CYS A 613 4.39 22.03 6.17
CA CYS A 613 3.18 21.25 6.42
C CYS A 613 3.37 19.75 6.17
N PHE A 614 4.62 19.29 5.96
CA PHE A 614 4.85 17.87 5.67
C PHE A 614 4.24 16.96 6.74
N ALA A 615 3.72 15.85 6.25
CA ALA A 615 3.37 14.71 7.06
C ALA A 615 4.17 13.50 6.55
N ASN A 616 3.94 12.35 7.14
CA ASN A 616 4.42 11.09 6.60
C ASN A 616 3.28 10.30 5.98
N ASP A 617 3.67 9.40 5.10
CA ASP A 617 2.87 8.26 4.71
C ASP A 617 3.57 6.98 5.16
N GLY A 618 2.81 5.90 5.32
CA GLY A 618 3.37 4.59 5.55
C GLY A 618 4.12 4.46 6.86
N CYS A 619 5.43 4.64 6.78
CA CYS A 619 6.37 4.46 7.87
C CYS A 619 6.97 5.82 8.29
N TRP A 620 7.77 6.44 7.41
CA TRP A 620 8.40 7.74 7.66
C TRP A 620 8.57 8.57 6.37
N GLU A 621 7.93 8.15 5.29
CA GLU A 621 8.11 8.74 3.97
C GLU A 621 7.48 10.14 3.96
N MET A 622 8.29 11.18 3.74
CA MET A 622 7.81 12.55 3.79
C MET A 622 7.03 12.91 2.53
N LEU A 623 5.85 13.52 2.70
CA LEU A 623 5.04 14.06 1.61
C LEU A 623 4.23 15.28 2.04
N ILE A 624 3.62 15.97 1.07
CA ILE A 624 2.72 17.09 1.34
C ILE A 624 1.27 16.55 1.44
N PRO A 625 0.67 16.52 2.65
CA PRO A 625 -0.63 15.89 2.85
C PRO A 625 -1.72 16.59 2.03
N GLY A 626 -2.65 15.82 1.48
CA GLY A 626 -3.73 16.31 0.64
C GLY A 626 -3.29 16.85 -0.73
N LYS A 627 -2.02 16.69 -1.12
CA LYS A 627 -1.48 17.17 -2.40
C LYS A 627 -0.70 16.13 -3.18
N THR A 628 -0.20 15.09 -2.52
CA THR A 628 0.73 14.14 -3.15
C THR A 628 0.09 12.79 -3.43
N CYS A 629 0.19 12.33 -4.68
CA CYS A 629 0.13 10.92 -5.01
C CYS A 629 1.52 10.31 -4.84
N PHE A 630 1.68 9.41 -3.87
CA PHE A 630 2.98 8.89 -3.44
C PHE A 630 3.10 7.37 -3.60
N SER A 631 4.29 6.92 -3.95
CA SER A 631 4.74 5.54 -3.78
C SER A 631 6.27 5.50 -3.78
N TYR A 632 6.83 4.32 -3.52
CA TYR A 632 8.28 4.10 -3.50
C TYR A 632 8.65 2.78 -4.18
N VAL A 633 9.92 2.66 -4.55
CA VAL A 633 10.50 1.50 -5.22
C VAL A 633 11.79 1.11 -4.50
N PRO A 634 11.74 0.10 -3.62
CA PRO A 634 12.90 -0.31 -2.86
C PRO A 634 13.79 -1.23 -3.68
N PHE A 635 15.11 -1.10 -3.53
CA PHE A 635 16.09 -1.99 -4.16
C PHE A 635 17.22 -2.37 -3.19
N ASP A 636 17.73 -3.60 -3.36
CA ASP A 636 18.82 -4.14 -2.54
C ASP A 636 20.18 -3.71 -3.10
N ALA A 637 20.75 -2.66 -2.53
CA ALA A 637 22.05 -2.14 -2.95
C ALA A 637 23.21 -3.11 -2.68
N LEU A 638 23.07 -4.01 -1.69
CA LEU A 638 24.07 -5.05 -1.43
C LEU A 638 24.07 -6.11 -2.55
N SER A 639 22.90 -6.41 -3.13
CA SER A 639 22.82 -7.31 -4.29
C SER A 639 23.64 -6.79 -5.47
N LEU A 640 23.65 -5.47 -5.70
CA LEU A 640 24.47 -4.84 -6.74
C LEU A 640 25.97 -5.01 -6.49
N LEU A 641 26.40 -5.01 -5.21
CA LEU A 641 27.78 -5.34 -4.86
C LEU A 641 28.08 -6.83 -5.10
N HIS A 642 27.17 -7.73 -4.73
CA HIS A 642 27.31 -9.16 -5.04
C HIS A 642 27.42 -9.45 -6.55
N GLU A 643 26.65 -8.73 -7.37
CA GLU A 643 26.76 -8.78 -8.84
C GLU A 643 28.09 -8.19 -9.34
N THR A 644 28.59 -7.12 -8.70
CA THR A 644 29.90 -6.53 -9.02
C THR A 644 31.03 -7.51 -8.77
N LEU A 645 30.92 -8.31 -7.71
CA LEU A 645 31.88 -9.34 -7.31
C LEU A 645 31.70 -10.67 -8.05
N GLY A 646 30.69 -10.81 -8.91
CA GLY A 646 30.40 -12.06 -9.62
C GLY A 646 29.94 -13.20 -8.72
N LEU A 647 29.33 -12.92 -7.56
CA LEU A 647 28.80 -13.94 -6.63
C LEU A 647 27.49 -14.58 -7.12
N MET A 648 26.83 -13.94 -8.09
CA MET A 648 25.56 -14.39 -8.66
C MET A 648 25.73 -15.36 -9.84
N GLU A 649 26.96 -15.45 -10.37
CA GLU A 649 27.36 -16.26 -11.53
C GLU A 649 28.59 -17.11 -11.14
N PRO A 650 28.46 -18.05 -10.17
CA PRO A 650 29.58 -18.78 -9.60
C PRO A 650 30.35 -19.63 -10.62
N GLU A 651 29.73 -19.98 -11.75
CA GLU A 651 30.33 -20.68 -12.88
C GLU A 651 31.34 -19.83 -13.66
N LYS A 652 31.27 -18.49 -13.55
CA LYS A 652 32.22 -17.59 -14.20
C LYS A 652 33.42 -17.31 -13.29
N PRO A 653 34.62 -17.05 -13.87
CA PRO A 653 35.74 -16.54 -13.10
C PRO A 653 35.36 -15.28 -12.33
N ALA A 654 35.85 -15.17 -11.09
CA ALA A 654 35.65 -13.96 -10.30
C ALA A 654 36.30 -12.76 -11.01
N PRO A 655 35.63 -11.59 -11.06
CA PRO A 655 36.25 -10.37 -11.54
C PRO A 655 37.51 -10.05 -10.74
N ASP A 656 38.53 -9.52 -11.43
CA ASP A 656 39.78 -9.06 -10.81
C ASP A 656 40.00 -7.60 -11.20
N PHE A 657 39.84 -6.70 -10.24
CA PHE A 657 40.01 -5.26 -10.44
C PHE A 657 41.40 -4.84 -9.96
N PRO A 658 42.13 -4.01 -10.73
CA PRO A 658 43.53 -3.69 -10.45
C PRO A 658 43.73 -2.88 -9.16
N ASP A 659 42.72 -2.12 -8.74
CA ASP A 659 42.71 -1.32 -7.52
C ASP A 659 41.29 -1.18 -6.95
N PHE A 660 41.21 -0.67 -5.72
CA PHE A 660 39.94 -0.48 -5.02
C PHE A 660 39.02 0.50 -5.75
N ASP A 661 39.56 1.58 -6.33
CA ASP A 661 38.74 2.59 -7.02
C ASP A 661 38.11 2.04 -8.29
N SER A 662 38.76 1.11 -8.99
CA SER A 662 38.20 0.40 -10.15
C SER A 662 37.05 -0.54 -9.74
N LEU A 663 37.19 -1.27 -8.62
CA LEU A 663 36.10 -2.05 -8.04
C LEU A 663 34.92 -1.16 -7.64
N TYR A 664 35.21 -0.06 -6.95
CA TYR A 664 34.21 0.90 -6.50
C TYR A 664 33.47 1.54 -7.68
N ALA A 665 34.20 1.96 -8.73
CA ALA A 665 33.61 2.49 -9.96
C ALA A 665 32.70 1.48 -10.66
N ALA A 666 33.05 0.19 -10.66
CA ALA A 666 32.21 -0.87 -11.22
C ALA A 666 30.92 -1.11 -10.42
N TYR A 667 30.96 -0.90 -9.09
CA TYR A 667 29.78 -0.90 -8.24
C TYR A 667 28.89 0.32 -8.53
N THR A 668 29.46 1.53 -8.52
CA THR A 668 28.73 2.78 -8.77
C THR A 668 28.09 2.80 -10.17
N ALA A 669 28.74 2.22 -11.18
CA ALA A 669 28.16 2.06 -12.52
C ALA A 669 26.91 1.15 -12.53
N ARG A 670 26.89 0.10 -11.71
CA ARG A 670 25.68 -0.74 -11.55
C ARG A 670 24.58 -0.03 -10.78
N LEU A 671 24.94 0.73 -9.75
CA LEU A 671 24.00 1.58 -9.01
C LEU A 671 23.33 2.61 -9.93
N ASP A 672 24.10 3.31 -10.76
CA ASP A 672 23.57 4.25 -11.76
C ASP A 672 22.61 3.54 -12.72
N LYS A 673 23.03 2.40 -13.28
CA LYS A 673 22.15 1.61 -14.18
C LYS A 673 20.84 1.19 -13.50
N CYS A 674 20.89 0.78 -12.23
CA CYS A 674 19.71 0.44 -11.45
C CYS A 674 18.77 1.65 -11.32
N LEU A 675 19.30 2.83 -10.99
CA LEU A 675 18.54 4.07 -10.88
C LEU A 675 17.96 4.53 -12.23
N GLN A 676 18.70 4.40 -13.34
CA GLN A 676 18.16 4.67 -14.68
C GLN A 676 16.93 3.78 -14.99
N GLY A 677 16.96 2.52 -14.58
CA GLY A 677 15.81 1.61 -14.67
C GLY A 677 14.61 2.09 -13.87
N HIS A 678 14.83 2.52 -12.62
CA HIS A 678 13.79 3.12 -11.77
C HIS A 678 13.19 4.38 -12.42
N HIS A 679 14.04 5.28 -12.93
CA HIS A 679 13.58 6.50 -13.57
C HIS A 679 12.75 6.22 -14.82
N ALA A 680 13.13 5.23 -15.64
CA ALA A 680 12.39 4.81 -16.82
C ALA A 680 11.01 4.23 -16.45
N MET A 681 10.93 3.42 -15.39
CA MET A 681 9.67 2.89 -14.89
C MET A 681 8.73 4.02 -14.42
N ALA A 682 9.27 5.03 -13.73
CA ALA A 682 8.50 6.15 -13.19
C ALA A 682 7.84 7.04 -14.28
N ASP A 683 8.33 7.01 -15.53
CA ASP A 683 7.84 7.90 -16.59
C ASP A 683 6.36 7.72 -16.94
N GLY A 684 5.87 6.47 -16.85
CA GLY A 684 4.48 6.10 -17.14
C GLY A 684 3.59 6.02 -15.90
N TRP A 685 4.09 6.41 -14.73
CA TRP A 685 3.35 6.24 -13.48
C TRP A 685 2.13 7.18 -13.40
N CYS A 686 1.06 6.66 -12.78
CA CYS A 686 -0.25 7.31 -12.57
C CYS A 686 -0.94 7.83 -13.85
N VAL A 687 -0.90 7.08 -14.96
CA VAL A 687 -1.64 7.41 -16.18
C VAL A 687 -2.79 6.41 -16.35
N GLY A 688 -4.01 6.79 -15.96
CA GLY A 688 -5.20 5.92 -16.03
C GLY A 688 -5.26 4.77 -15.01
N GLY A 689 -4.69 4.93 -13.81
CA GLY A 689 -4.68 3.89 -12.74
C GLY A 689 -6.02 3.68 -12.03
N ALA A 690 -6.07 3.03 -10.87
CA ALA A 690 -7.34 2.64 -10.22
C ALA A 690 -8.32 3.82 -9.96
N SER A 691 -9.63 3.52 -10.02
CA SER A 691 -10.70 4.51 -9.79
C SER A 691 -10.93 4.73 -8.30
N THR A 692 -10.88 5.99 -7.87
CA THR A 692 -10.83 6.39 -6.45
C THR A 692 -11.50 7.76 -6.21
N PRO A 693 -12.75 7.99 -6.67
CA PRO A 693 -13.40 9.30 -6.58
C PRO A 693 -13.53 9.80 -5.13
N LEU A 694 -13.87 8.93 -4.16
CA LEU A 694 -14.00 9.31 -2.75
C LEU A 694 -12.68 9.85 -2.16
N LEU A 695 -11.54 9.21 -2.46
CA LEU A 695 -10.22 9.69 -2.04
C LEU A 695 -9.85 10.99 -2.75
N SER A 696 -10.15 11.07 -4.04
CA SER A 696 -9.80 12.20 -4.91
C SER A 696 -10.44 13.53 -4.45
N ILE A 697 -11.57 13.50 -3.71
CA ILE A 697 -12.19 14.69 -3.11
C ILE A 697 -11.23 15.45 -2.16
N PHE A 698 -10.39 14.70 -1.44
CA PHE A 698 -9.50 15.21 -0.39
C PHE A 698 -8.07 15.45 -0.88
N VAL A 699 -7.84 15.36 -2.20
CA VAL A 699 -6.52 15.58 -2.79
C VAL A 699 -6.61 16.69 -3.82
N ASP A 700 -5.89 17.78 -3.57
CA ASP A 700 -5.67 18.83 -4.55
C ASP A 700 -4.71 18.29 -5.61
N ASP A 701 -4.90 18.51 -6.92
CA ASP A 701 -5.91 19.30 -7.61
C ASP A 701 -6.95 18.42 -8.34
N CYS A 702 -7.32 17.27 -7.78
CA CYS A 702 -8.16 16.28 -8.49
C CYS A 702 -9.50 16.86 -8.96
N ILE A 703 -10.13 17.70 -8.14
CA ILE A 703 -11.37 18.41 -8.50
C ILE A 703 -11.09 19.39 -9.64
N GLU A 704 -10.13 20.31 -9.48
CA GLU A 704 -9.87 21.38 -10.46
C GLU A 704 -9.39 20.84 -11.81
N SER A 705 -8.50 19.86 -11.78
CA SER A 705 -8.00 19.16 -12.98
C SER A 705 -9.03 18.20 -13.59
N THR A 706 -10.08 17.85 -12.83
CA THR A 706 -11.07 16.81 -13.16
C THR A 706 -10.42 15.47 -13.53
N ARG A 707 -9.40 15.10 -12.77
CA ARG A 707 -8.61 13.87 -12.93
C ARG A 707 -8.53 13.13 -11.60
N GLY A 708 -8.55 11.81 -11.65
CA GLY A 708 -8.49 10.98 -10.44
C GLY A 708 -7.08 10.95 -9.85
N TYR A 709 -6.97 10.54 -8.59
CA TYR A 709 -5.70 10.41 -7.85
C TYR A 709 -4.62 9.64 -8.63
N TYR A 710 -4.99 8.48 -9.21
CA TYR A 710 -4.08 7.65 -10.03
C TYR A 710 -4.13 7.94 -11.53
N ASP A 711 -4.76 9.03 -11.94
CA ASP A 711 -4.79 9.48 -13.32
C ASP A 711 -4.27 10.91 -13.46
N ARG A 712 -3.18 11.19 -12.78
CA ARG A 712 -2.60 12.52 -12.62
C ARG A 712 -3.59 13.66 -12.33
N GLY A 713 -4.41 13.49 -11.28
CA GLY A 713 -5.16 14.58 -10.66
C GLY A 713 -4.52 15.27 -9.44
N ALA A 714 -3.67 14.60 -8.67
CA ALA A 714 -2.97 15.21 -7.53
C ALA A 714 -2.03 16.38 -7.94
N HIS A 715 -1.70 17.25 -7.00
CA HIS A 715 -0.81 18.38 -7.26
C HIS A 715 0.65 17.90 -7.47
N TYR A 716 1.08 16.90 -6.69
CA TYR A 716 2.38 16.26 -6.80
C TYR A 716 2.25 14.76 -7.07
N TYR A 717 3.19 14.22 -7.86
CA TYR A 717 3.39 12.78 -8.04
C TYR A 717 4.79 12.47 -7.60
N ALA A 718 4.97 11.65 -6.58
CA ALA A 718 6.28 11.24 -6.11
C ALA A 718 6.42 9.71 -6.17
N LEU A 719 7.37 9.24 -6.99
CA LEU A 719 7.80 7.84 -7.00
C LEU A 719 9.27 7.76 -6.55
N ALA A 720 9.48 7.46 -5.28
CA ALA A 720 10.77 7.53 -4.63
C ALA A 720 11.62 6.25 -4.87
N PRO A 721 12.86 6.34 -5.38
CA PRO A 721 13.78 5.19 -5.34
C PRO A 721 14.34 5.03 -3.93
N HIS A 722 14.15 3.86 -3.30
CA HIS A 722 14.63 3.60 -1.94
C HIS A 722 15.79 2.62 -1.92
N ALA A 723 16.96 3.08 -1.45
CA ALA A 723 18.13 2.22 -1.31
C ALA A 723 18.13 1.51 0.04
N GLY A 724 18.12 0.17 0.02
CA GLY A 724 18.33 -0.66 1.20
C GLY A 724 19.71 -1.31 1.22
N GLY A 725 20.27 -1.53 2.42
CA GLY A 725 21.54 -2.25 2.59
C GLY A 725 22.82 -1.43 2.35
N LEU A 726 22.74 -0.09 2.23
CA LEU A 726 23.95 0.74 2.06
C LEU A 726 24.95 0.63 3.21
N ALA A 727 24.48 0.43 4.45
CA ALA A 727 25.36 0.16 5.59
C ALA A 727 26.22 -1.10 5.36
N ASN A 728 25.62 -2.18 4.85
CA ASN A 728 26.33 -3.42 4.52
C ASN A 728 27.28 -3.25 3.33
N VAL A 729 26.90 -2.46 2.33
CA VAL A 729 27.76 -2.12 1.20
C VAL A 729 29.02 -1.42 1.71
N GLY A 730 28.88 -0.39 2.54
CA GLY A 730 30.03 0.34 3.09
C GLY A 730 30.94 -0.54 3.95
N ASN A 731 30.37 -1.34 4.86
CA ASN A 731 31.15 -2.30 5.66
C ASN A 731 31.90 -3.32 4.77
N SER A 732 31.22 -3.85 3.75
CA SER A 732 31.79 -4.84 2.83
C SER A 732 32.91 -4.26 1.95
N LEU A 733 32.72 -3.05 1.45
CA LEU A 733 33.73 -2.34 0.67
C LEU A 733 34.95 -2.01 1.52
N LEU A 734 34.78 -1.62 2.78
CA LEU A 734 35.90 -1.41 3.69
C LEU A 734 36.67 -2.72 3.92
N ALA A 735 35.98 -3.84 4.17
CA ALA A 735 36.63 -5.13 4.36
C ALA A 735 37.46 -5.56 3.13
N LEU A 736 36.92 -5.35 1.93
CA LEU A 736 37.63 -5.60 0.67
C LEU A 736 38.83 -4.67 0.50
N LYS A 737 38.64 -3.36 0.73
CA LYS A 737 39.74 -2.38 0.67
C LYS A 737 40.89 -2.79 1.57
N THR A 738 40.59 -3.09 2.83
CA THR A 738 41.60 -3.42 3.83
C THR A 738 42.33 -4.73 3.51
N LEU A 739 41.61 -5.82 3.26
CA LEU A 739 42.22 -7.15 3.15
C LEU A 739 42.83 -7.44 1.78
N VAL A 740 42.21 -6.93 0.71
CA VAL A 740 42.66 -7.18 -0.66
C VAL A 740 43.66 -6.12 -1.11
N TYR A 741 43.30 -4.84 -0.99
CA TYR A 741 44.05 -3.76 -1.64
C TYR A 741 45.10 -3.12 -0.75
N ASP A 742 44.81 -2.87 0.52
CA ASP A 742 45.75 -2.21 1.44
C ASP A 742 46.77 -3.21 2.01
N GLN A 743 46.33 -4.40 2.40
CA GLN A 743 47.19 -5.40 3.06
C GLN A 743 47.69 -6.51 2.12
N GLY A 744 47.06 -6.70 0.95
CA GLY A 744 47.42 -7.78 0.02
C GLY A 744 47.35 -9.18 0.63
N ARG A 745 46.47 -9.41 1.61
CA ARG A 745 46.35 -10.71 2.30
C ARG A 745 45.71 -11.78 1.42
N LEU A 746 44.85 -11.36 0.51
CA LEU A 746 44.16 -12.16 -0.49
C LEU A 746 44.06 -11.30 -1.76
N THR A 747 44.08 -11.94 -2.92
CA THR A 747 43.59 -11.33 -4.16
C THR A 747 42.06 -11.25 -4.15
N LEU A 748 41.47 -10.40 -4.99
CA LEU A 748 40.01 -10.30 -5.08
C LEU A 748 39.37 -11.65 -5.49
N PRO A 749 39.89 -12.39 -6.50
CA PRO A 749 39.38 -13.70 -6.84
C PRO A 749 39.42 -14.72 -5.70
N GLU A 750 40.49 -14.72 -4.89
CA GLU A 750 40.59 -15.59 -3.71
C GLU A 750 39.54 -15.23 -2.66
N PHE A 751 39.34 -13.94 -2.38
CA PHE A 751 38.30 -13.50 -1.44
C PHE A 751 36.91 -13.88 -1.93
N VAL A 752 36.61 -13.69 -3.22
CA VAL A 752 35.35 -14.09 -3.83
C VAL A 752 35.14 -15.60 -3.75
N ALA A 753 36.20 -16.41 -3.90
CA ALA A 753 36.11 -17.86 -3.74
C ALA A 753 35.68 -18.26 -2.32
N VAL A 754 36.19 -17.58 -1.28
CA VAL A 754 35.77 -17.77 0.12
C VAL A 754 34.29 -17.44 0.32
N LEU A 755 33.80 -16.37 -0.31
CA LEU A 755 32.39 -15.97 -0.21
C LEU A 755 31.46 -16.94 -0.96
N ARG A 756 31.90 -17.49 -2.10
CA ARG A 756 31.13 -18.49 -2.86
C ARG A 756 30.89 -19.78 -2.06
N THR A 757 31.78 -20.11 -1.14
CA THR A 757 31.63 -21.25 -0.21
C THR A 757 31.02 -20.85 1.12
N ASP A 758 30.36 -19.69 1.23
CA ASP A 758 29.79 -19.18 2.48
C ASP A 758 30.76 -19.25 3.67
N TRP A 759 32.01 -18.80 3.48
CA TRP A 759 33.04 -18.85 4.52
C TRP A 759 33.42 -20.26 5.02
N GLU A 760 32.96 -21.33 4.38
CA GLU A 760 33.34 -22.70 4.73
C GLU A 760 34.87 -22.86 4.65
N GLY A 761 35.47 -23.48 5.68
CA GLY A 761 36.92 -23.59 5.83
C GLY A 761 37.66 -22.31 6.23
N HIS A 762 36.97 -21.16 6.30
CA HIS A 762 37.59 -19.84 6.49
C HIS A 762 37.02 -19.07 7.71
N GLU A 763 36.49 -19.80 8.71
CA GLU A 763 35.86 -19.20 9.90
C GLU A 763 36.81 -18.28 10.70
N SER A 764 38.10 -18.61 10.76
CA SER A 764 39.11 -17.75 11.41
C SER A 764 39.22 -16.39 10.72
N LEU A 765 39.24 -16.38 9.38
CA LEU A 765 39.26 -15.14 8.59
C LEU A 765 37.94 -14.37 8.77
N ARG A 766 36.79 -15.05 8.70
CA ARG A 766 35.47 -14.46 8.91
C ARG A 766 35.38 -13.74 10.26
N ARG A 767 35.83 -14.40 11.35
CA ARG A 767 35.86 -13.80 12.68
C ARG A 767 36.85 -12.65 12.78
N GLN A 768 37.99 -12.71 12.09
CA GLN A 768 38.91 -11.58 12.00
C GLN A 768 38.26 -10.37 11.34
N VAL A 769 37.54 -10.56 10.22
CA VAL A 769 36.77 -9.48 9.58
C VAL A 769 35.81 -8.85 10.58
N GLN A 770 34.95 -9.65 11.21
CA GLN A 770 33.92 -9.16 12.13
C GLN A 770 34.46 -8.47 13.41
N THR A 771 35.71 -8.72 13.79
CA THR A 771 36.27 -8.22 15.08
C THR A 771 37.39 -7.21 14.92
N ARG A 772 38.05 -7.15 13.76
CA ARG A 772 39.23 -6.29 13.53
C ARG A 772 38.99 -5.18 12.52
N ILE A 773 38.00 -5.34 11.63
CA ILE A 773 37.63 -4.30 10.67
C ILE A 773 36.45 -3.53 11.28
N PRO A 774 36.53 -2.20 11.41
CA PRO A 774 35.45 -1.43 12.01
C PRO A 774 34.21 -1.45 11.10
N CYS A 775 33.03 -1.46 11.73
CA CYS A 775 31.74 -1.37 11.05
C CYS A 775 31.05 -0.04 11.39
N TYR A 776 30.20 0.43 10.48
CA TYR A 776 29.28 1.55 10.69
C TYR A 776 28.43 1.33 11.94
N GLY A 777 28.19 2.41 12.69
CA GLY A 777 27.46 2.39 13.97
C GLY A 777 28.32 2.42 15.23
N ASN A 778 29.61 2.72 15.11
CA ASN A 778 30.58 2.68 16.21
C ASN A 778 31.33 4.00 16.43
N ASP A 779 30.87 5.10 15.83
CA ASP A 779 31.57 6.39 15.75
C ASP A 779 33.03 6.23 15.29
N ASN A 780 33.21 5.52 14.17
CA ASN A 780 34.52 5.23 13.60
C ASN A 780 34.65 5.92 12.25
N ASP A 781 35.59 6.86 12.13
CA ASP A 781 35.71 7.71 10.93
C ASP A 781 36.03 6.95 9.64
N GLU A 782 36.70 5.80 9.72
CA GLU A 782 37.01 4.98 8.55
C GLU A 782 35.77 4.26 8.03
N ALA A 783 35.04 3.56 8.91
CA ALA A 783 33.81 2.86 8.55
C ALA A 783 32.68 3.83 8.15
N ASP A 784 32.48 4.88 8.94
CA ASP A 784 31.50 5.93 8.64
C ASP A 784 31.90 6.68 7.37
N GLY A 785 33.21 6.85 7.12
CA GLY A 785 33.77 7.38 5.89
C GLY A 785 33.37 6.60 4.65
N MET A 786 33.47 5.27 4.70
CA MET A 786 33.09 4.41 3.57
C MET A 786 31.57 4.41 3.34
N VAL A 787 30.75 4.34 4.40
CA VAL A 787 29.29 4.43 4.26
C VAL A 787 28.88 5.80 3.72
N ARG A 788 29.53 6.89 4.16
CA ARG A 788 29.27 8.24 3.62
C ARG A 788 29.57 8.33 2.14
N ARG A 789 30.70 7.78 1.68
CA ARG A 789 31.04 7.75 0.24
C ARG A 789 29.93 7.08 -0.58
N VAL A 790 29.43 5.93 -0.11
CA VAL A 790 28.34 5.19 -0.77
C VAL A 790 27.00 5.95 -0.72
N PHE A 791 26.68 6.57 0.41
CA PHE A 791 25.50 7.41 0.58
C PHE A 791 25.53 8.62 -0.35
N ASP A 792 26.67 9.30 -0.42
CA ASP A 792 26.87 10.49 -1.24
C ASP A 792 26.72 10.14 -2.73
N ASP A 793 27.33 9.05 -3.20
CA ASP A 793 27.20 8.62 -4.59
C ASP A 793 25.75 8.20 -4.93
N TYR A 794 25.07 7.46 -4.05
CA TYR A 794 23.67 7.12 -4.26
C TYR A 794 22.79 8.36 -4.41
N THR A 795 22.93 9.32 -3.49
CA THR A 795 22.10 10.53 -3.48
C THR A 795 22.44 11.45 -4.67
N ASP A 796 23.71 11.56 -5.08
CA ASP A 796 24.09 12.27 -6.31
C ASP A 796 23.51 11.64 -7.56
N LEU A 797 23.59 10.31 -7.67
CA LEU A 797 23.02 9.59 -8.81
C LEU A 797 21.50 9.76 -8.90
N ALA A 798 20.79 9.63 -7.76
CA ALA A 798 19.35 9.81 -7.70
C ALA A 798 18.93 11.26 -8.04
N ALA A 799 19.70 12.25 -7.58
CA ALA A 799 19.43 13.67 -7.83
C ALA A 799 19.58 14.10 -9.30
N ARG A 800 20.29 13.32 -10.14
CA ARG A 800 20.42 13.59 -11.58
C ARG A 800 19.07 13.67 -12.30
N VAL A 801 18.05 12.98 -11.79
CA VAL A 801 16.68 13.03 -12.32
C VAL A 801 15.71 13.34 -11.18
N ARG A 802 15.69 14.60 -10.73
CA ARG A 802 14.71 15.09 -9.75
C ARG A 802 13.27 14.86 -10.20
N GLU A 803 12.98 15.23 -11.45
CA GLU A 803 11.66 15.17 -12.05
C GLU A 803 11.77 14.90 -13.54
N ARG A 804 10.88 14.05 -14.06
CA ARG A 804 10.73 13.76 -15.49
C ARG A 804 9.30 13.32 -15.76
N ASN A 805 8.70 13.83 -16.83
CA ASN A 805 7.29 13.60 -17.18
C ASN A 805 6.32 13.92 -16.03
N GLY A 806 6.58 14.96 -15.23
CA GLY A 806 5.71 15.38 -14.12
C GLY A 806 5.76 14.48 -12.88
N VAL A 807 6.68 13.51 -12.80
CA VAL A 807 6.86 12.64 -11.63
C VAL A 807 8.13 13.03 -10.89
N LEU A 808 8.00 13.41 -9.63
CA LEU A 808 9.08 13.66 -8.68
C LEU A 808 9.71 12.33 -8.24
N ARG A 809 11.03 12.34 -8.05
CA ARG A 809 11.84 11.17 -7.67
C ARG A 809 12.69 11.47 -6.44
N PRO A 810 12.07 11.73 -5.28
CA PRO A 810 12.81 12.05 -4.06
C PRO A 810 13.57 10.81 -3.56
N ALA A 811 14.86 10.93 -3.27
CA ALA A 811 15.67 9.84 -2.75
C ALA A 811 15.28 9.48 -1.30
N GLY A 812 15.26 8.18 -0.98
CA GLY A 812 14.97 7.66 0.35
C GLY A 812 15.83 6.43 0.69
N LEU A 813 15.93 6.10 1.98
CA LEU A 813 16.64 4.90 2.44
C LEU A 813 15.75 4.04 3.32
N SER A 814 15.53 2.80 2.88
CA SER A 814 14.68 1.87 3.61
C SER A 814 14.88 0.43 3.16
N THR A 815 14.49 -0.47 4.05
CA THR A 815 14.27 -1.89 3.77
C THR A 815 12.79 -2.24 3.90
N PHE A 816 12.04 -1.57 4.81
CA PHE A 816 10.63 -1.86 5.11
C PHE A 816 10.36 -3.34 5.45
N GLY A 817 11.30 -3.99 6.15
CA GLY A 817 11.20 -5.41 6.50
C GLY A 817 11.64 -6.38 5.41
N ARG A 818 12.08 -5.88 4.24
CA ARG A 818 12.63 -6.69 3.15
C ARG A 818 13.99 -7.29 3.46
N GLU A 819 14.53 -7.10 4.65
CA GLU A 819 15.69 -7.83 5.16
C GLU A 819 15.48 -9.34 5.04
N ILE A 820 14.26 -9.81 5.34
CA ILE A 820 13.85 -11.21 5.23
C ILE A 820 13.70 -11.59 3.74
N GLU A 821 13.00 -10.77 2.96
CA GLU A 821 12.75 -11.02 1.54
C GLU A 821 14.04 -11.07 0.71
N TRP A 822 15.04 -10.26 1.06
CA TRP A 822 16.32 -10.19 0.37
C TRP A 822 17.32 -11.25 0.84
N ALA A 823 17.17 -11.74 2.08
CA ALA A 823 17.96 -12.85 2.60
C ALA A 823 17.60 -14.18 1.90
N ALA A 824 18.58 -15.07 1.73
CA ALA A 824 18.33 -16.41 1.23
C ALA A 824 17.51 -17.23 2.26
N PRO A 825 16.63 -18.17 1.84
CA PRO A 825 16.43 -18.63 0.46
C PRO A 825 15.41 -17.80 -0.35
N GLN A 826 14.74 -16.83 0.26
CA GLN A 826 13.70 -16.03 -0.41
C GLN A 826 14.32 -15.10 -1.46
N GLY A 827 15.34 -14.37 -1.05
CA GLY A 827 16.12 -13.48 -1.89
C GLY A 827 17.41 -14.10 -2.38
N LYS A 828 18.25 -13.24 -2.96
CA LYS A 828 19.46 -13.67 -3.67
C LYS A 828 20.76 -13.25 -2.98
N ARG A 829 20.70 -12.67 -1.78
CA ARG A 829 21.91 -12.30 -1.03
C ARG A 829 22.79 -13.52 -0.80
N LYS A 830 24.08 -13.34 -1.04
CA LYS A 830 25.15 -14.31 -0.78
C LYS A 830 25.88 -13.95 0.51
N ALA A 831 26.89 -14.71 0.87
CA ALA A 831 27.81 -14.32 1.95
C ALA A 831 28.47 -12.99 1.58
N SER A 832 28.47 -12.04 2.51
CA SER A 832 28.98 -10.69 2.28
C SER A 832 30.40 -10.52 2.81
N PRO A 833 31.22 -9.64 2.18
CA PRO A 833 32.59 -9.38 2.61
C PRO A 833 32.74 -8.88 4.06
N ASP A 834 31.70 -8.28 4.65
CA ASP A 834 31.66 -7.86 6.06
C ASP A 834 31.49 -9.03 7.05
N GLY A 835 31.52 -10.28 6.58
CA GLY A 835 31.62 -11.48 7.42
C GLY A 835 30.28 -12.14 7.73
N HIS A 836 29.16 -11.66 7.16
CA HIS A 836 27.87 -12.31 7.29
C HIS A 836 27.75 -13.51 6.34
N ARG A 837 27.03 -14.53 6.81
CA ARG A 837 26.72 -15.75 6.07
C ARG A 837 25.46 -15.57 5.22
N VAL A 838 25.30 -16.45 4.25
CA VAL A 838 24.06 -16.59 3.47
C VAL A 838 22.86 -16.75 4.42
N GLY A 839 21.80 -15.96 4.18
CA GLY A 839 20.58 -16.00 5.00
C GLY A 839 20.61 -15.16 6.28
N ALA A 840 21.71 -14.45 6.57
CA ALA A 840 21.75 -13.54 7.71
C ALA A 840 20.76 -12.38 7.57
N ILE A 841 20.14 -12.00 8.70
CA ILE A 841 19.36 -10.77 8.83
C ILE A 841 20.35 -9.62 8.98
N LEU A 842 20.30 -8.66 8.06
CA LEU A 842 21.26 -7.55 7.97
C LEU A 842 20.64 -6.23 8.47
N ALA A 843 21.27 -5.11 8.15
CA ALA A 843 20.82 -3.78 8.56
C ALA A 843 19.35 -3.51 8.21
N THR A 844 18.59 -3.07 9.22
CA THR A 844 17.26 -2.51 9.04
C THR A 844 17.36 -1.05 8.62
N ASN A 845 16.69 -0.69 7.53
CA ASN A 845 16.68 0.66 6.97
C ASN A 845 18.10 1.22 6.83
N PHE A 846 18.46 2.28 7.55
CA PHE A 846 19.81 2.85 7.57
C PHE A 846 20.51 2.69 8.94
N SER A 847 20.06 1.71 9.73
CA SER A 847 20.66 1.32 11.00
C SER A 847 21.91 0.45 10.77
N PRO A 848 22.78 0.28 11.78
CA PRO A 848 23.84 -0.73 11.73
C PRO A 848 23.29 -2.14 11.56
N SER A 849 24.13 -3.05 11.05
CA SER A 849 23.73 -4.47 11.00
C SER A 849 23.70 -5.08 12.40
N PRO A 850 22.75 -5.96 12.70
CA PRO A 850 22.68 -6.60 14.01
C PRO A 850 24.02 -7.22 14.44
N GLY A 851 24.45 -6.88 15.65
CA GLY A 851 25.71 -7.33 16.25
C GLY A 851 26.97 -6.57 15.82
N THR A 852 26.86 -5.55 14.96
CA THR A 852 28.02 -4.77 14.50
C THR A 852 28.24 -3.47 15.28
N ASP A 853 27.19 -2.96 15.93
CA ASP A 853 27.12 -1.74 16.75
C ASP A 853 27.49 -2.00 18.22
N ALA A 854 28.79 -2.08 18.49
CA ALA A 854 29.36 -2.50 19.77
C ALA A 854 29.74 -1.34 20.73
N LYS A 855 29.51 -0.08 20.34
CA LYS A 855 29.92 1.12 21.11
C LYS A 855 28.75 1.89 21.74
N GLY A 856 27.58 1.27 21.83
CA GLY A 856 26.41 1.83 22.48
C GLY A 856 25.58 2.77 21.59
N PRO A 857 24.38 3.17 22.05
CA PRO A 857 23.40 3.90 21.24
C PRO A 857 23.91 5.28 20.80
N THR A 858 24.69 5.97 21.63
CA THR A 858 25.28 7.26 21.27
C THR A 858 26.24 7.15 20.07
N ALA A 859 27.03 6.07 20.00
CA ALA A 859 27.94 5.85 18.89
C ALA A 859 27.19 5.53 17.60
N VAL A 860 26.08 4.78 17.68
CA VAL A 860 25.18 4.55 16.54
C VAL A 860 24.65 5.86 15.98
N LEU A 861 24.13 6.74 16.84
CA LEU A 861 23.59 8.02 16.41
C LEU A 861 24.66 8.96 15.86
N ARG A 862 25.87 8.97 16.43
CA ARG A 862 27.00 9.75 15.90
C ARG A 862 27.45 9.26 14.52
N SER A 863 27.52 7.94 14.31
CA SER A 863 27.77 7.35 12.99
C SER A 863 26.68 7.70 11.98
N TYR A 864 25.41 7.64 12.38
CA TYR A 864 24.28 7.97 11.51
C TYR A 864 24.27 9.46 11.14
N CYS A 865 24.43 10.36 12.11
CA CYS A 865 24.39 11.82 11.91
C CYS A 865 25.62 12.37 11.15
N LYS A 866 26.55 11.52 10.76
CA LYS A 866 27.69 11.87 9.88
C LYS A 866 27.28 12.00 8.40
N MET A 867 26.06 11.60 8.03
CA MET A 867 25.51 11.74 6.68
C MET A 867 24.73 13.05 6.53
N ASP A 868 24.72 13.62 5.32
CA ASP A 868 23.89 14.78 5.01
C ASP A 868 22.49 14.35 4.57
N PHE A 869 21.57 14.21 5.54
CA PHE A 869 20.19 13.80 5.24
C PHE A 869 19.34 14.88 4.57
N THR A 870 19.86 16.10 4.36
CA THR A 870 19.17 17.07 3.50
C THR A 870 19.13 16.62 2.03
N ARG A 871 19.90 15.58 1.69
CA ARG A 871 19.92 14.92 0.37
C ARG A 871 18.92 13.77 0.22
N THR A 872 18.12 13.49 1.27
CA THR A 872 17.12 12.41 1.29
C THR A 872 15.72 12.98 1.52
N PRO A 873 15.10 13.62 0.53
CA PRO A 873 13.78 14.24 0.66
C PRO A 873 12.63 13.24 0.86
N ASN A 874 12.86 11.93 0.72
CA ASN A 874 11.93 10.89 1.17
C ASN A 874 12.41 10.14 2.42
N CYS A 875 13.31 10.78 3.18
CA CYS A 875 13.76 10.38 4.52
C CYS A 875 14.64 9.12 4.57
N ALA A 876 15.33 8.96 5.70
CA ALA A 876 16.20 7.85 6.05
C ALA A 876 16.09 7.60 7.55
N THR A 877 15.97 6.34 7.97
CA THR A 877 15.62 5.99 9.36
C THR A 877 16.72 5.22 10.07
N VAL A 878 16.97 5.59 11.33
CA VAL A 878 17.74 4.79 12.29
C VAL A 878 16.83 4.29 13.41
N GLU A 879 17.00 3.02 13.76
CA GLU A 879 16.24 2.35 14.81
C GLU A 879 17.18 1.87 15.92
N LEU A 880 16.77 2.09 17.18
CA LEU A 880 17.46 1.60 18.36
C LEU A 880 16.54 0.68 19.17
N LYS A 881 17.05 -0.48 19.56
CA LYS A 881 16.40 -1.35 20.54
C LYS A 881 17.15 -1.24 21.86
N MET A 882 16.46 -0.78 22.90
CA MET A 882 17.04 -0.53 24.22
C MET A 882 16.58 -1.60 25.21
N HIS A 883 17.50 -2.07 26.07
CA HIS A 883 17.13 -2.90 27.21
C HIS A 883 16.31 -2.08 28.22
N PRO A 884 15.21 -2.60 28.79
CA PRO A 884 14.38 -1.90 29.78
C PRO A 884 15.12 -1.27 30.96
N ASP A 885 16.08 -1.99 31.55
CA ASP A 885 16.87 -1.47 32.68
C ASP A 885 17.64 -0.18 32.34
N THR A 886 18.00 0.03 31.07
CA THR A 886 18.70 1.23 30.59
C THR A 886 17.85 2.50 30.72
N VAL A 887 16.52 2.34 30.70
CA VAL A 887 15.56 3.46 30.66
C VAL A 887 14.73 3.56 31.94
N ARG A 888 15.11 2.85 33.01
CA ARG A 888 14.39 2.83 34.28
C ARG A 888 14.55 4.13 35.07
N GLY A 889 13.43 4.61 35.63
CA GLY A 889 13.39 5.77 36.52
C GLY A 889 13.77 7.09 35.86
N GLU A 890 13.92 8.14 36.67
CA GLU A 890 14.21 9.50 36.19
C GLU A 890 15.52 9.63 35.42
N ALA A 891 16.54 8.84 35.80
CA ALA A 891 17.81 8.82 35.08
C ALA A 891 17.65 8.28 33.65
N GLY A 892 16.86 7.22 33.48
CA GLY A 892 16.56 6.64 32.17
C GLY A 892 15.77 7.58 31.26
N VAL A 893 14.74 8.23 31.79
CA VAL A 893 13.97 9.27 31.07
C VAL A 893 14.89 10.41 30.62
N THR A 894 15.75 10.89 31.53
CA THR A 894 16.71 11.96 31.22
C THR A 894 17.72 11.53 30.16
N ALA A 895 18.19 10.28 30.18
CA ALA A 895 19.10 9.74 29.19
C ALA A 895 18.46 9.63 27.79
N LEU A 896 17.22 9.13 27.71
CA LEU A 896 16.46 9.08 26.44
C LEU A 896 16.21 10.48 25.87
N ALA A 897 15.78 11.44 26.71
CA ALA A 897 15.59 12.83 26.31
C ALA A 897 16.90 13.44 25.78
N GLY A 898 18.01 13.22 26.49
CA GLY A 898 19.35 13.65 26.06
C GLY A 898 19.80 13.01 24.73
N LEU A 899 19.47 11.73 24.52
CA LEU A 899 19.78 11.01 23.28
C LEU A 899 19.02 11.61 22.08
N MET A 900 17.72 11.88 22.26
CA MET A 900 16.87 12.53 21.24
C MET A 900 17.32 13.97 20.93
N ARG A 901 17.72 14.73 21.96
CA ARG A 901 18.29 16.06 21.78
C ARG A 901 19.62 15.99 21.00
N GLY A 902 20.53 15.11 21.41
CA GLY A 902 21.80 14.90 20.72
C GLY A 902 21.62 14.48 19.25
N PHE A 903 20.64 13.61 18.97
CA PHE A 903 20.24 13.26 17.61
C PHE A 903 19.81 14.48 16.78
N THR A 904 18.98 15.35 17.37
CA THR A 904 18.47 16.55 16.72
C THR A 904 19.60 17.56 16.46
N ASP A 905 20.43 17.81 17.47
CA ASP A 905 21.56 18.75 17.42
C ASP A 905 22.64 18.32 16.41
N LEU A 906 22.81 17.01 16.21
CA LEU A 906 23.79 16.46 15.27
C LEU A 906 23.27 16.35 13.82
N GLY A 907 22.01 16.72 13.56
CA GLY A 907 21.44 16.71 12.20
C GLY A 907 20.92 15.36 11.75
N GLY A 908 20.50 14.48 12.67
CA GLY A 908 19.76 13.27 12.31
C GLY A 908 18.42 13.59 11.62
N MET A 909 17.83 12.64 10.89
CA MET A 909 16.57 12.84 10.14
C MET A 909 15.35 12.23 10.86
N PHE A 910 15.33 10.90 11.02
CA PHE A 910 14.25 10.20 11.73
C PHE A 910 14.81 9.14 12.69
N LEU A 911 14.40 9.23 13.96
CA LEU A 911 14.83 8.33 15.03
C LEU A 911 13.65 7.55 15.60
N HIS A 912 13.83 6.25 15.65
CA HIS A 912 12.93 5.34 16.35
C HIS A 912 13.66 4.65 17.51
N ILE A 913 13.02 4.59 18.68
CA ILE A 913 13.51 3.87 19.85
C ILE A 913 12.43 2.87 20.28
N ASP A 914 12.79 1.59 20.35
CA ASP A 914 11.98 0.55 20.96
C ASP A 914 12.62 0.08 22.27
N VAL A 915 11.81 -0.15 23.30
CA VAL A 915 12.27 -0.59 24.62
C VAL A 915 11.67 -1.97 24.86
N VAL A 916 12.49 -3.00 24.71
CA VAL A 916 12.04 -4.38 24.86
C VAL A 916 13.21 -5.32 25.14
N ASP A 917 12.95 -6.34 25.95
CA ASP A 917 13.95 -7.35 26.27
C ASP A 917 13.97 -8.53 25.28
N SER A 918 15.15 -8.91 24.78
CA SER A 918 15.30 -10.08 23.91
C SER A 918 14.93 -11.39 24.61
N GLU A 919 15.16 -11.52 25.92
CA GLU A 919 14.72 -12.73 26.66
C GLU A 919 13.20 -12.82 26.74
N LEU A 920 12.52 -11.69 26.98
CA LEU A 920 11.06 -11.60 26.90
C LEU A 920 10.54 -12.00 25.52
N LEU A 921 11.16 -11.51 24.44
CA LEU A 921 10.74 -11.88 23.08
C LEU A 921 10.93 -13.37 22.79
N LEU A 922 11.99 -13.98 23.31
CA LEU A 922 12.20 -15.42 23.21
C LEU A 922 11.17 -16.22 24.02
N ASP A 923 10.77 -15.73 25.19
CA ASP A 923 9.68 -16.33 25.98
C ASP A 923 8.33 -16.16 25.26
N ALA A 924 8.04 -14.97 24.73
CA ALA A 924 6.83 -14.69 23.96
C ALA A 924 6.74 -15.48 22.66
N GLN A 925 7.87 -15.82 22.03
CA GLN A 925 7.91 -16.71 20.87
C GLN A 925 7.52 -18.15 21.25
N ARG A 926 7.84 -18.60 22.47
CA ARG A 926 7.51 -19.95 22.97
C ARG A 926 6.12 -20.02 23.61
N HIS A 927 5.69 -18.92 24.22
CA HIS A 927 4.49 -18.79 25.05
C HIS A 927 3.68 -17.53 24.65
N PRO A 928 3.20 -17.44 23.40
CA PRO A 928 2.49 -16.26 22.90
C PRO A 928 1.22 -15.93 23.70
N GLU A 929 0.59 -16.94 24.32
CA GLU A 929 -0.61 -16.80 25.16
C GLU A 929 -0.39 -15.95 26.42
N LYS A 930 0.86 -15.84 26.89
CA LYS A 930 1.20 -15.02 28.06
C LYS A 930 1.33 -13.53 27.73
N TYR A 931 1.57 -13.22 26.47
CA TYR A 931 1.88 -11.86 26.00
C TYR A 931 1.02 -11.47 24.80
N PRO A 932 -0.32 -11.61 24.87
CA PRO A 932 -1.20 -11.46 23.70
C PRO A 932 -1.16 -10.05 23.11
N ASN A 933 -0.82 -9.05 23.93
CA ASN A 933 -0.78 -7.64 23.53
C ASN A 933 0.63 -7.05 23.45
N LEU A 934 1.70 -7.84 23.63
CA LEU A 934 3.08 -7.34 23.54
C LEU A 934 3.33 -6.81 22.13
N ALA A 935 3.39 -5.48 21.99
CA ALA A 935 3.72 -4.84 20.72
C ALA A 935 5.22 -4.64 20.59
N VAL A 936 5.72 -4.74 19.36
CA VAL A 936 7.12 -4.50 19.01
C VAL A 936 7.22 -3.63 17.77
N ARG A 937 8.32 -2.89 17.66
CA ARG A 937 8.66 -2.20 16.42
C ARG A 937 9.12 -3.21 15.37
N ILE A 938 8.55 -3.13 14.17
CA ILE A 938 9.04 -3.86 12.99
C ILE A 938 9.95 -2.93 12.18
N ALA A 939 9.59 -2.48 10.98
CA ALA A 939 10.48 -1.68 10.14
C ALA A 939 9.72 -0.49 9.54
N GLY A 940 8.91 0.19 10.38
CA GLY A 940 8.04 1.27 9.93
C GLY A 940 6.68 1.34 10.62
N TRP A 941 6.18 0.19 11.05
CA TRP A 941 4.98 0.02 11.86
C TRP A 941 5.31 -0.77 13.13
N SER A 942 4.37 -0.81 14.06
CA SER A 942 4.40 -1.72 15.20
C SER A 942 3.36 -2.81 15.02
N ALA A 943 3.58 -3.98 15.63
CA ALA A 943 2.61 -5.07 15.60
C ALA A 943 2.68 -5.90 16.88
N ARG A 944 1.61 -6.62 17.19
CA ARG A 944 1.61 -7.56 18.31
C ARG A 944 2.52 -8.73 17.96
N PHE A 945 3.53 -8.98 18.79
CA PHE A 945 4.59 -9.95 18.54
C PHE A 945 4.06 -11.38 18.30
N ALA A 946 2.99 -11.74 19.00
CA ALA A 946 2.32 -13.03 18.86
C ALA A 946 1.65 -13.25 17.48
N THR A 947 1.42 -12.17 16.72
CA THR A 947 0.79 -12.22 15.38
C THR A 947 1.79 -12.27 14.23
N LEU A 948 3.07 -12.03 14.55
CA LEU A 948 4.16 -12.15 13.59
C LEU A 948 4.43 -13.63 13.28
N ASN A 949 4.84 -13.92 12.04
CA ASN A 949 5.44 -15.21 11.75
C ASN A 949 6.86 -15.30 12.35
N LYS A 950 7.42 -16.52 12.37
CA LYS A 950 8.74 -16.77 12.97
C LYS A 950 9.86 -15.92 12.36
N ASP A 951 9.89 -15.72 11.05
CA ASP A 951 10.96 -14.96 10.39
C ASP A 951 10.95 -13.48 10.85
N TRP A 952 9.76 -12.89 10.97
CA TRP A 952 9.58 -11.53 11.51
C TRP A 952 9.95 -11.45 12.99
N GLN A 953 9.55 -12.44 13.80
CA GLN A 953 9.94 -12.51 15.21
C GLN A 953 11.46 -12.58 15.37
N ASP A 954 12.10 -13.46 14.60
CA ASP A 954 13.56 -13.65 14.63
C ASP A 954 14.29 -12.39 14.19
N MET A 955 13.76 -11.64 13.22
CA MET A 955 14.28 -10.33 12.81
C MET A 955 14.28 -9.32 13.96
N VAL A 956 13.17 -9.21 14.70
CA VAL A 956 13.05 -8.30 15.85
C VAL A 956 13.95 -8.74 17.02
N ILE A 957 14.07 -10.05 17.24
CA ILE A 957 14.97 -10.62 18.26
C ILE A 957 16.43 -10.34 17.92
N ALA A 958 16.82 -10.51 16.65
CA ALA A 958 18.20 -10.39 16.20
C ALA A 958 18.80 -9.00 16.39
N ARG A 959 17.98 -7.94 16.36
CA ARG A 959 18.42 -6.56 16.57
C ARG A 959 19.25 -6.40 17.83
N THR A 960 20.35 -5.66 17.70
CA THR A 960 21.24 -5.36 18.82
C THR A 960 20.47 -4.68 19.94
N GLN A 961 20.51 -5.28 21.12
CA GLN A 961 19.92 -4.73 22.32
C GLN A 961 20.96 -3.84 23.01
N GLN A 962 20.71 -2.54 23.01
CA GLN A 962 21.56 -1.52 23.60
C GLN A 962 21.41 -1.49 25.13
N ARG A 963 22.55 -1.47 25.83
CA ARG A 963 22.66 -1.34 27.29
C ARG A 963 23.46 -0.08 27.64
N ALA A 964 23.11 0.57 28.75
CA ALA A 964 23.88 1.71 29.29
C ALA A 964 25.31 1.32 29.66
#